data_AF-A0A927SVN9-F1
#
_entry.id   AF-A0A927SVN9-F1
#
_cell.length_a   1.000
_cell.length_b   1.000
_cell.length_c   1.000
_cell.angle_alpha   90.00
_cell.angle_beta   90.00
_cell.angle_gamma   90.00
#
_symmetry.space_group_name_H-M   'P 1'
#
loop_
_entity.id
_entity.type
_entity.pdbx_description
1 polymer ?
#
loop_
_entity_poly.entity_id
_entity_poly.type
_entity_poly.pdbx_seq_one_letter_code
_entity_poly.pdbx_strand_id
1 'polypeptide(L)'
;MSNRFTKLVALLMALVMVLGMVPAVAEEAAAAEAATAYIMYANADWSAQYWYDGNEYAGVTPTTVDVTAEGDYTVGLTFENPSNGLAFMALGLKNGEKLFPKHYLKINAIRVNGAEIAFDKGYTSSDDQIETRMNIYNEWVSELPADARSFDGNVEDANWIIVDKAAFEGVTAVEIDFTLMKNGIDTAYIMFADGTWERQYWLDGNDYGGVTVKNATITGAGDYSVGLDFTTTEYGKAVGIAFAALGIKKGENTFPGMMIKINDFRINGESVEVAKGYTSSDDQIETRMNIYNEWVAEVPTDATVRSWDGTTEGAAPIIVAKEAFAEVKTIDIDFSLIPVTDTAYIMFADSAWAVQYWLDGNEYAGVTANNATVEGPGTYTAGLTFETPATGVAFAALGIKTGEKTFPGHLINIKEVKINGEAVEVAKGYTSSDDQIETRMNLYNEWVTELPTDLSVRSWDGTTEGAAPIIIAKEAFAEVKSIEITFDYIYGEPAVAEGPVPMTEDEIAAAKAADYNAYFGFQTENYIFRNAWDDASYGKDIEGGLYFGQMTGWDADNNAVNYGGTYTDAAVTANGTYSVSLTCGDMAYGPDTFFRMLYVSTDIPSAAVEQGVVTISDITVKFGEGKTQSASYVNTSGDYAKISLIDEYDSKAPADLAYTMPAAGETITISFTVSGLAD
;
A
#
# COMPACT_ATOMS: atom_id res chain seq x y z
N MET A 1 -69.34 -33.59 20.12
CA MET A 1 -68.32 -32.63 20.56
C MET A 1 -67.15 -32.60 19.56
N SER A 2 -67.41 -32.48 18.25
CA SER A 2 -66.37 -32.61 17.20
C SER A 2 -66.50 -31.62 16.03
N ASN A 3 -67.64 -30.93 15.86
CA ASN A 3 -67.82 -29.94 14.76
C ASN A 3 -67.74 -28.47 15.19
N ARG A 4 -67.65 -28.18 16.49
CA ARG A 4 -67.48 -26.80 17.00
C ARG A 4 -66.03 -26.43 17.26
N PHE A 5 -65.16 -27.42 17.52
CA PHE A 5 -63.74 -27.19 17.76
C PHE A 5 -62.98 -26.89 16.46
N THR A 6 -63.34 -27.58 15.37
CA THR A 6 -62.75 -27.36 14.03
C THR A 6 -63.10 -26.00 13.45
N LYS A 7 -64.30 -25.47 13.74
CA LYS A 7 -64.70 -24.11 13.31
C LYS A 7 -64.03 -23.01 14.13
N LEU A 8 -63.69 -23.26 15.39
CA LEU A 8 -62.98 -22.29 16.23
C LEU A 8 -61.49 -22.20 15.86
N VAL A 9 -60.87 -23.32 15.50
CA VAL A 9 -59.48 -23.36 15.01
C VAL A 9 -59.35 -22.75 13.62
N ALA A 10 -60.33 -22.98 12.72
CA ALA A 10 -60.34 -22.35 11.40
C ALA A 10 -60.59 -20.83 11.48
N LEU A 11 -61.39 -20.35 12.44
CA LEU A 11 -61.63 -18.92 12.65
C LEU A 11 -60.43 -18.22 13.29
N LEU A 12 -59.70 -18.89 14.21
CA LEU A 12 -58.44 -18.36 14.75
C LEU A 12 -57.31 -18.34 13.70
N MET A 13 -57.22 -19.35 12.83
CA MET A 13 -56.25 -19.34 11.72
C MET A 13 -56.58 -18.28 10.66
N ALA A 14 -57.87 -18.01 10.39
CA ALA A 14 -58.28 -16.93 9.50
C ALA A 14 -58.07 -15.53 10.11
N LEU A 15 -58.19 -15.38 11.43
CA LEU A 15 -57.91 -14.11 12.12
C LEU A 15 -56.40 -13.82 12.21
N VAL A 16 -55.57 -14.86 12.33
CA VAL A 16 -54.09 -14.74 12.25
C VAL A 16 -53.62 -14.41 10.82
N MET A 17 -54.35 -14.84 9.78
CA MET A 17 -54.04 -14.45 8.39
C MET A 17 -54.45 -13.01 8.02
N VAL A 18 -55.38 -12.38 8.75
CA VAL A 18 -55.89 -11.02 8.43
C VAL A 18 -55.22 -9.91 9.27
N LEU A 19 -54.51 -10.26 10.35
CA LEU A 19 -53.71 -9.32 11.15
C LEU A 19 -52.22 -9.27 10.75
N GLY A 20 -51.82 -10.03 9.72
CA GLY A 20 -50.44 -10.06 9.20
C GLY A 20 -50.13 -9.08 8.06
N MET A 21 -51.10 -8.24 7.65
CA MET A 21 -50.84 -7.15 6.69
C MET A 21 -50.58 -5.86 7.45
N VAL A 22 -49.42 -5.79 8.09
CA VAL A 22 -48.75 -4.50 8.23
C VAL A 22 -48.44 -4.08 6.79
N PRO A 23 -48.79 -2.86 6.32
CA PRO A 23 -48.23 -2.40 5.06
C PRO A 23 -46.72 -2.54 5.23
N ALA A 24 -46.08 -3.32 4.37
CA ALA A 24 -44.66 -3.16 4.15
C ALA A 24 -44.52 -1.68 3.81
N VAL A 25 -44.09 -0.89 4.79
CA VAL A 25 -43.36 0.33 4.50
C VAL A 25 -42.23 -0.24 3.67
N ALA A 26 -42.30 -0.03 2.36
CA ALA A 26 -41.14 -0.21 1.53
C ALA A 26 -40.10 0.65 2.23
N GLU A 27 -39.19 -0.02 2.92
CA GLU A 27 -37.90 0.55 3.25
C GLU A 27 -37.41 0.99 1.90
N GLU A 28 -37.45 2.30 1.68
CA GLU A 28 -36.82 2.92 0.54
C GLU A 28 -35.35 2.58 0.76
N ALA A 29 -34.92 1.43 0.22
CA ALA A 29 -33.54 1.04 0.16
C ALA A 29 -32.85 2.27 -0.39
N ALA A 30 -32.00 2.90 0.44
CA ALA A 30 -31.27 4.07 0.05
C ALA A 30 -30.67 3.75 -1.33
N ALA A 31 -31.07 4.53 -2.35
CA ALA A 31 -30.65 4.25 -3.71
C ALA A 31 -29.13 4.11 -3.70
N ALA A 32 -28.62 2.96 -4.14
CA ALA A 32 -27.18 2.74 -4.21
C ALA A 32 -26.56 3.93 -4.94
N GLU A 33 -25.56 4.56 -4.34
CA GLU A 33 -24.88 5.70 -4.93
C GLU A 33 -24.31 5.25 -6.28
N ALA A 34 -24.84 5.78 -7.38
CA ALA A 34 -24.47 5.40 -8.74
C ALA A 34 -23.63 6.50 -9.38
N ALA A 35 -22.68 6.09 -10.22
CA ALA A 35 -22.05 7.01 -11.15
C ALA A 35 -22.99 7.23 -12.33
N THR A 36 -22.97 8.39 -12.98
CA THR A 36 -23.79 8.61 -14.18
C THR A 36 -22.90 8.81 -15.39
N ALA A 37 -23.06 7.96 -16.40
CA ALA A 37 -22.35 8.07 -17.67
C ALA A 37 -23.12 8.96 -18.66
N TYR A 38 -22.37 9.77 -19.42
CA TYR A 38 -22.92 10.73 -20.37
C TYR A 38 -21.89 11.17 -21.43
N ILE A 39 -22.36 11.86 -22.47
CA ILE A 39 -21.50 12.47 -23.50
C ILE A 39 -21.40 13.97 -23.22
N MET A 40 -20.19 14.49 -23.07
CA MET A 40 -19.95 15.94 -23.15
C MET A 40 -19.78 16.33 -24.61
N TYR A 41 -20.36 17.46 -25.02
CA TYR A 41 -20.37 17.83 -26.43
C TYR A 41 -20.40 19.34 -26.64
N ALA A 42 -19.67 19.82 -27.64
CA ALA A 42 -19.88 21.12 -28.25
C ALA A 42 -19.59 21.06 -29.77
N ASN A 43 -20.49 21.62 -30.55
CA ASN A 43 -20.31 21.75 -31.99
C ASN A 43 -19.38 22.93 -32.36
N ALA A 44 -19.03 23.04 -33.64
CA ALA A 44 -18.00 23.99 -34.08
C ALA A 44 -18.29 25.46 -33.77
N ASP A 45 -19.58 25.85 -33.77
CA ASP A 45 -20.02 27.22 -33.48
C ASP A 45 -20.61 27.40 -32.08
N TRP A 46 -20.53 26.37 -31.24
CA TRP A 46 -21.03 26.34 -29.85
C TRP A 46 -22.55 26.56 -29.71
N SER A 47 -23.31 26.47 -30.80
CA SER A 47 -24.77 26.60 -30.79
C SER A 47 -25.48 25.37 -30.23
N ALA A 48 -24.84 24.18 -30.30
CA ALA A 48 -25.32 22.94 -29.71
C ALA A 48 -24.24 22.39 -28.77
N GLN A 49 -24.58 22.26 -27.49
CA GLN A 49 -23.65 21.81 -26.45
C GLN A 49 -24.39 21.10 -25.32
N TYR A 50 -23.66 20.28 -24.54
CA TYR A 50 -24.15 19.60 -23.36
C TYR A 50 -22.99 19.20 -22.44
N TRP A 51 -23.12 19.44 -21.12
CA TRP A 51 -22.02 19.30 -20.16
C TRP A 51 -22.39 18.57 -18.84
N TYR A 52 -23.63 18.07 -18.69
CA TYR A 52 -24.11 17.41 -17.45
C TYR A 52 -23.86 18.22 -16.16
N ASP A 53 -24.02 19.55 -16.23
CA ASP A 53 -23.78 20.48 -15.13
C ASP A 53 -25.08 20.99 -14.46
N GLY A 54 -26.21 20.35 -14.79
CA GLY A 54 -27.54 20.73 -14.33
C GLY A 54 -28.19 21.88 -15.11
N ASN A 55 -27.50 22.47 -16.10
CA ASN A 55 -28.09 23.47 -16.97
C ASN A 55 -28.93 22.83 -18.09
N GLU A 56 -29.97 23.53 -18.53
CA GLU A 56 -30.74 23.15 -19.71
C GLU A 56 -30.06 23.66 -20.99
N TYR A 57 -29.84 22.75 -21.95
CA TYR A 57 -29.28 23.07 -23.25
C TYR A 57 -30.33 22.87 -24.34
N ALA A 58 -30.76 23.99 -24.94
CA ALA A 58 -31.83 23.97 -25.93
C ALA A 58 -31.48 23.13 -27.16
N GLY A 59 -32.40 22.27 -27.59
CA GLY A 59 -32.26 21.49 -28.81
C GLY A 59 -31.33 20.27 -28.71
N VAL A 60 -30.82 19.94 -27.53
CA VAL A 60 -30.00 18.73 -27.27
C VAL A 60 -30.68 17.89 -26.20
N THR A 61 -30.97 16.62 -26.50
CA THR A 61 -31.54 15.66 -25.55
C THR A 61 -30.55 14.54 -25.27
N PRO A 62 -30.01 14.44 -24.05
CA PRO A 62 -29.08 13.40 -23.66
C PRO A 62 -29.79 12.09 -23.32
N THR A 63 -29.09 10.98 -23.56
CA THR A 63 -29.39 9.66 -23.00
C THR A 63 -28.23 9.30 -22.07
N THR A 64 -28.50 9.32 -20.76
CA THR A 64 -27.54 8.98 -19.70
C THR A 64 -27.88 7.63 -19.11
N VAL A 65 -26.91 7.02 -18.42
CA VAL A 65 -27.12 5.73 -17.73
C VAL A 65 -26.46 5.74 -16.37
N ASP A 66 -27.16 5.21 -15.37
CA ASP A 66 -26.61 4.98 -14.04
C ASP A 66 -25.76 3.70 -14.05
N VAL A 67 -24.52 3.84 -13.60
CA VAL A 67 -23.49 2.83 -13.56
C VAL A 67 -23.26 2.45 -12.11
N THR A 68 -23.57 1.19 -11.79
CA THR A 68 -23.50 0.64 -10.42
C THR A 68 -22.52 -0.52 -10.29
N ALA A 69 -21.98 -1.01 -11.42
CA ALA A 69 -20.98 -2.07 -11.48
C ALA A 69 -20.18 -1.99 -12.78
N GLU A 70 -19.12 -2.77 -12.88
CA GLU A 70 -18.42 -3.04 -14.13
C GLU A 70 -19.37 -3.64 -15.19
N GLY A 71 -19.14 -3.37 -16.47
CA GLY A 71 -19.98 -3.88 -17.55
C GLY A 71 -20.07 -2.99 -18.78
N ASP A 72 -20.99 -3.35 -19.68
CA ASP A 72 -21.22 -2.66 -20.94
C ASP A 72 -22.41 -1.70 -20.84
N TYR A 73 -22.24 -0.50 -21.39
CA TYR A 73 -23.17 0.61 -21.29
C TYR A 73 -23.26 1.37 -22.61
N THR A 74 -24.39 2.06 -22.82
CA THR A 74 -24.62 2.93 -23.98
C THR A 74 -25.10 4.29 -23.50
N VAL A 75 -24.51 5.35 -24.05
CA VAL A 75 -24.92 6.75 -23.85
C VAL A 75 -25.14 7.43 -25.20
N GLY A 76 -25.88 8.53 -25.23
CA GLY A 76 -26.15 9.22 -26.48
C GLY A 76 -26.58 10.66 -26.35
N LEU A 77 -26.59 11.36 -27.48
CA LEU A 77 -27.18 12.69 -27.65
C LEU A 77 -28.04 12.69 -28.90
N THR A 78 -29.22 13.31 -28.84
CA THR A 78 -30.04 13.61 -30.02
C THR A 78 -30.22 15.12 -30.14
N PHE A 79 -30.30 15.60 -31.38
CA PHE A 79 -30.37 17.03 -31.68
C PHE A 79 -31.66 17.35 -32.44
N GLU A 80 -32.41 18.36 -31.98
CA GLU A 80 -33.63 18.82 -32.65
C GLU A 80 -33.34 19.42 -34.03
N ASN A 81 -32.23 20.13 -34.14
CA ASN A 81 -31.70 20.66 -35.39
C ASN A 81 -30.32 20.02 -35.65
N PRO A 82 -29.96 19.69 -36.92
CA PRO A 82 -28.66 19.13 -37.22
C PRO A 82 -27.50 20.01 -36.71
N SER A 83 -26.67 19.44 -35.84
CA SER A 83 -25.44 20.05 -35.36
C SER A 83 -24.34 19.94 -36.42
N ASN A 84 -23.57 21.00 -36.64
CA ASN A 84 -22.55 21.04 -37.69
C ASN A 84 -21.15 21.19 -37.11
N GLY A 85 -20.29 20.23 -37.44
CA GLY A 85 -18.90 20.18 -37.00
C GLY A 85 -18.75 19.80 -35.53
N LEU A 86 -17.50 19.68 -35.09
CA LEU A 86 -17.13 19.29 -33.74
C LEU A 86 -16.06 20.23 -33.19
N ALA A 87 -16.33 20.85 -32.04
CA ALA A 87 -15.32 21.57 -31.26
C ALA A 87 -14.81 20.72 -30.10
N PHE A 88 -15.70 19.98 -29.44
CA PHE A 88 -15.39 19.13 -28.29
C PHE A 88 -16.30 17.92 -28.21
N MET A 89 -15.74 16.76 -27.82
CA MET A 89 -16.51 15.60 -27.38
C MET A 89 -15.71 14.75 -26.40
N ALA A 90 -16.37 14.29 -25.34
CA ALA A 90 -15.81 13.34 -24.39
C ALA A 90 -16.88 12.41 -23.83
N LEU A 91 -16.47 11.22 -23.40
CA LEU A 91 -17.26 10.32 -22.55
C LEU A 91 -16.93 10.66 -21.09
N GLY A 92 -17.96 11.00 -20.30
CA GLY A 92 -17.84 11.30 -18.88
C GLY A 92 -18.57 10.27 -18.03
N LEU A 93 -18.05 10.02 -16.83
CA LEU A 93 -18.65 9.20 -15.79
C LEU A 93 -18.62 9.99 -14.47
N LYS A 94 -19.72 10.68 -14.18
CA LYS A 94 -19.84 11.53 -13.00
C LYS A 94 -19.71 10.68 -11.73
N ASN A 95 -18.87 11.12 -10.78
CA ASN A 95 -18.47 10.34 -9.59
C ASN A 95 -17.73 9.03 -9.92
N GLY A 96 -17.21 8.89 -11.14
CA GLY A 96 -16.50 7.70 -11.62
C GLY A 96 -15.28 7.36 -10.77
N GLU A 97 -14.39 8.31 -10.45
CA GLU A 97 -13.21 8.01 -9.64
C GLU A 97 -13.59 7.73 -8.18
N LYS A 98 -14.70 8.29 -7.70
CA LYS A 98 -15.19 8.04 -6.35
C LYS A 98 -15.69 6.61 -6.17
N LEU A 99 -16.48 6.12 -7.13
CA LEU A 99 -17.16 4.81 -7.04
C LEU A 99 -16.37 3.69 -7.73
N PHE A 100 -15.62 4.03 -8.77
CA PHE A 100 -14.85 3.14 -9.63
C PHE A 100 -13.41 3.68 -9.79
N PRO A 101 -12.67 3.87 -8.68
CA PRO A 101 -11.34 4.48 -8.72
C PRO A 101 -10.43 3.71 -9.67
N LYS A 102 -9.69 4.45 -10.52
CA LYS A 102 -8.74 3.92 -11.50
C LYS A 102 -9.32 2.93 -12.52
N HIS A 103 -10.64 2.75 -12.60
CA HIS A 103 -11.25 1.88 -13.60
C HIS A 103 -11.00 2.42 -15.01
N TYR A 104 -11.13 1.56 -16.01
CA TYR A 104 -10.84 1.86 -17.39
C TYR A 104 -12.13 1.99 -18.18
N LEU A 105 -12.22 3.04 -19.00
CA LEU A 105 -13.22 3.16 -20.04
C LEU A 105 -12.65 2.57 -21.33
N LYS A 106 -13.43 1.73 -21.99
CA LYS A 106 -13.14 1.22 -23.34
C LYS A 106 -14.30 1.51 -24.25
N ILE A 107 -14.10 2.37 -25.24
CA ILE A 107 -15.11 2.58 -26.29
C ILE A 107 -15.15 1.35 -27.20
N ASN A 108 -16.35 0.79 -27.37
CA ASN A 108 -16.62 -0.35 -28.23
C ASN A 108 -17.12 0.08 -29.61
N ALA A 109 -17.94 1.13 -29.67
CA ALA A 109 -18.44 1.71 -30.91
C ALA A 109 -18.84 3.18 -30.72
N ILE A 110 -18.62 3.98 -31.76
CA ILE A 110 -19.18 5.35 -31.87
C ILE A 110 -20.09 5.36 -33.09
N ARG A 111 -21.33 5.79 -32.93
CA ARG A 111 -22.29 5.94 -34.02
C ARG A 111 -22.70 7.39 -34.18
N VAL A 112 -22.65 7.88 -35.40
CA VAL A 112 -23.16 9.20 -35.79
C VAL A 112 -24.29 8.99 -36.79
N ASN A 113 -25.47 9.54 -36.49
CA ASN A 113 -26.69 9.34 -37.28
C ASN A 113 -27.04 7.84 -37.49
N GLY A 114 -26.74 7.01 -36.50
CA GLY A 114 -26.95 5.56 -36.53
C GLY A 114 -25.91 4.75 -37.34
N ALA A 115 -24.93 5.41 -37.95
CA ALA A 115 -23.82 4.76 -38.66
C ALA A 115 -22.57 4.72 -37.78
N GLU A 116 -21.95 3.55 -37.64
CA GLU A 116 -20.69 3.39 -36.93
C GLU A 116 -19.54 4.06 -37.68
N ILE A 117 -18.67 4.76 -36.95
CA ILE A 117 -17.50 5.45 -37.50
C ILE A 117 -16.20 4.83 -36.99
N ALA A 118 -15.13 4.98 -37.76
CA ALA A 118 -13.80 4.59 -37.31
C ALA A 118 -13.29 5.55 -36.23
N PHE A 119 -12.55 5.01 -35.27
CA PHE A 119 -11.87 5.79 -34.25
C PHE A 119 -10.52 5.14 -33.87
N ASP A 120 -9.58 5.98 -33.45
CA ASP A 120 -8.28 5.57 -32.92
C ASP A 120 -8.37 5.26 -31.42
N LYS A 121 -7.27 4.82 -30.80
CA LYS A 121 -7.25 4.47 -29.39
C LYS A 121 -7.33 5.71 -28.49
N GLY A 122 -8.22 5.66 -27.49
CA GLY A 122 -8.35 6.67 -26.44
C GLY A 122 -7.65 6.32 -25.13
N TYR A 123 -7.79 7.22 -24.15
CA TYR A 123 -7.31 7.04 -22.77
C TYR A 123 -8.40 7.43 -21.76
N THR A 124 -8.33 6.83 -20.57
CA THR A 124 -9.12 7.20 -19.40
C THR A 124 -8.28 8.11 -18.51
N SER A 125 -8.86 9.15 -17.94
CA SER A 125 -8.23 10.05 -16.97
C SER A 125 -9.28 10.71 -16.08
N SER A 126 -8.85 11.55 -15.14
CA SER A 126 -9.69 12.42 -14.33
C SER A 126 -8.99 13.75 -14.07
N ASP A 127 -9.65 14.86 -14.41
CA ASP A 127 -9.08 16.20 -14.18
C ASP A 127 -9.29 16.69 -12.75
N ASP A 128 -10.36 16.26 -12.09
CA ASP A 128 -10.79 16.70 -10.76
C ASP A 128 -10.70 15.59 -9.70
N GLN A 129 -10.20 14.41 -10.09
CA GLN A 129 -10.16 13.18 -9.27
C GLN A 129 -11.53 12.71 -8.75
N ILE A 130 -12.63 13.20 -9.33
CA ILE A 130 -14.00 12.83 -8.98
C ILE A 130 -14.69 12.18 -10.18
N GLU A 131 -14.58 12.81 -11.34
CA GLU A 131 -15.16 12.34 -12.60
C GLU A 131 -14.13 11.58 -13.43
N THR A 132 -14.48 10.37 -13.85
CA THR A 132 -13.69 9.63 -14.84
C THR A 132 -14.09 10.11 -16.23
N ARG A 133 -13.12 10.35 -17.11
CA ARG A 133 -13.33 10.90 -18.45
C ARG A 133 -12.46 10.22 -19.49
N MET A 134 -12.96 10.18 -20.73
CA MET A 134 -12.18 9.89 -21.93
C MET A 134 -12.46 10.96 -22.99
N ASN A 135 -11.42 11.69 -23.41
CA ASN A 135 -11.53 12.62 -24.53
C ASN A 135 -11.71 11.85 -25.83
N ILE A 136 -12.64 12.31 -26.67
CA ILE A 136 -12.88 11.75 -28.01
C ILE A 136 -12.43 12.75 -29.08
N TYR A 137 -12.70 14.03 -28.86
CA TYR A 137 -12.20 15.12 -29.68
C TYR A 137 -11.96 16.35 -28.83
N ASN A 138 -10.70 16.79 -28.71
CA ASN A 138 -10.34 18.01 -27.99
C ASN A 138 -9.11 18.69 -28.62
N GLU A 139 -9.30 19.78 -29.35
CA GLU A 139 -8.20 20.52 -30.02
C GLU A 139 -7.32 21.34 -29.06
N TRP A 140 -7.72 21.49 -27.79
CA TRP A 140 -6.99 22.30 -26.80
C TRP A 140 -5.99 21.51 -25.96
N VAL A 141 -6.00 20.17 -26.09
CA VAL A 141 -5.02 19.29 -25.45
C VAL A 141 -3.89 19.02 -26.44
N SER A 142 -2.66 18.95 -25.94
CA SER A 142 -1.46 18.69 -26.75
C SER A 142 -0.58 17.56 -26.20
N GLU A 143 -0.93 17.00 -25.05
CA GLU A 143 -0.27 15.86 -24.41
C GLU A 143 -1.26 15.11 -23.53
N LEU A 144 -0.96 13.83 -23.25
CA LEU A 144 -1.76 13.04 -22.32
C LEU A 144 -1.56 13.57 -20.88
N PRO A 145 -2.61 13.63 -20.05
CA PRO A 145 -2.46 14.00 -18.65
C PRO A 145 -1.64 12.94 -17.89
N ALA A 146 -1.04 13.33 -16.76
CA ALA A 146 -0.14 12.46 -16.00
C ALA A 146 -0.81 11.19 -15.46
N ASP A 147 -2.12 11.25 -15.22
CA ASP A 147 -2.95 10.14 -14.75
C ASP A 147 -3.59 9.33 -15.89
N ALA A 148 -3.24 9.62 -17.14
CA ALA A 148 -3.76 8.90 -18.30
C ALA A 148 -3.45 7.41 -18.18
N ARG A 149 -4.50 6.60 -18.36
CA ARG A 149 -4.42 5.15 -18.35
C ARG A 149 -5.24 4.57 -19.49
N SER A 150 -4.84 3.42 -20.01
CA SER A 150 -5.58 2.73 -21.06
C SER A 150 -5.96 1.33 -20.63
N PHE A 151 -7.07 0.84 -21.16
CA PHE A 151 -7.62 -0.46 -20.81
C PHE A 151 -6.69 -1.63 -21.15
N ASP A 152 -5.60 -1.43 -21.87
CA ASP A 152 -4.59 -2.45 -22.18
C ASP A 152 -3.24 -2.19 -21.49
N GLY A 153 -3.23 -1.29 -20.49
CA GLY A 153 -2.03 -0.85 -19.80
C GLY A 153 -1.05 -0.03 -20.64
N ASN A 154 -1.36 0.29 -21.91
CA ASN A 154 -0.48 1.07 -22.78
C ASN A 154 -1.09 2.41 -23.21
N VAL A 155 -0.37 3.51 -23.00
CA VAL A 155 -0.80 4.84 -23.42
C VAL A 155 -0.06 5.39 -24.64
N GLU A 156 0.97 4.69 -25.14
CA GLU A 156 1.82 5.20 -26.24
C GLU A 156 1.05 5.54 -27.52
N ASP A 157 0.01 4.75 -27.84
CA ASP A 157 -0.85 4.97 -29.02
C ASP A 157 -2.18 5.66 -28.68
N ALA A 158 -2.38 6.07 -27.44
CA ALA A 158 -3.60 6.74 -27.02
C ALA A 158 -3.59 8.23 -27.39
N ASN A 159 -4.75 8.77 -27.74
CA ASN A 159 -4.87 10.16 -28.21
C ASN A 159 -6.10 10.88 -27.61
N TRP A 160 -6.05 12.22 -27.57
CA TRP A 160 -7.14 13.11 -27.15
C TRP A 160 -8.05 13.53 -28.31
N ILE A 161 -7.64 13.22 -29.54
CA ILE A 161 -8.46 13.24 -30.74
C ILE A 161 -8.41 11.83 -31.33
N ILE A 162 -9.53 11.12 -31.28
CA ILE A 162 -9.63 9.73 -31.76
C ILE A 162 -10.61 9.59 -32.92
N VAL A 163 -11.30 10.64 -33.33
CA VAL A 163 -12.27 10.61 -34.44
C VAL A 163 -11.93 11.66 -35.49
N ASP A 164 -12.29 11.39 -36.74
CA ASP A 164 -12.24 12.40 -37.80
C ASP A 164 -13.40 13.40 -37.63
N LYS A 165 -13.06 14.68 -37.49
CA LYS A 165 -14.01 15.80 -37.39
C LYS A 165 -15.01 15.82 -38.56
N ALA A 166 -14.62 15.35 -39.75
CA ALA A 166 -15.48 15.28 -40.93
C ALA A 166 -16.69 14.34 -40.76
N ALA A 167 -16.63 13.38 -39.84
CA ALA A 167 -17.74 12.49 -39.53
C ALA A 167 -18.90 13.22 -38.80
N PHE A 168 -18.70 14.46 -38.34
CA PHE A 168 -19.64 15.22 -37.53
C PHE A 168 -20.30 16.39 -38.31
N GLU A 169 -20.53 16.23 -39.61
CA GLU A 169 -21.36 17.16 -40.40
C GLU A 169 -22.84 16.76 -40.34
N GLY A 170 -23.74 17.71 -40.01
CA GLY A 170 -25.18 17.48 -39.99
C GLY A 170 -25.64 16.39 -39.00
N VAL A 171 -25.07 16.39 -37.80
CA VAL A 171 -25.33 15.41 -36.74
C VAL A 171 -26.71 15.60 -36.13
N THR A 172 -27.53 14.56 -36.20
CA THR A 172 -28.86 14.45 -35.58
C THR A 172 -28.85 13.52 -34.35
N ALA A 173 -27.91 12.58 -34.29
CA ALA A 173 -27.70 11.72 -33.13
C ALA A 173 -26.23 11.26 -33.03
N VAL A 174 -25.75 11.12 -31.80
CA VAL A 174 -24.49 10.44 -31.46
C VAL A 174 -24.80 9.38 -30.41
N GLU A 175 -24.23 8.19 -30.56
CA GLU A 175 -24.30 7.11 -29.56
C GLU A 175 -22.90 6.55 -29.34
N ILE A 176 -22.60 6.18 -28.09
CA ILE A 176 -21.33 5.55 -27.70
C ILE A 176 -21.65 4.31 -26.89
N ASP A 177 -21.20 3.16 -27.36
CA ASP A 177 -21.13 1.93 -26.58
C ASP A 177 -19.76 1.88 -25.92
N PHE A 178 -19.71 1.64 -24.61
CA PHE A 178 -18.46 1.51 -23.87
C PHE A 178 -18.53 0.43 -22.80
N THR A 179 -17.38 -0.08 -22.40
CA THR A 179 -17.21 -0.97 -21.24
C THR A 179 -16.51 -0.21 -20.12
N LEU A 180 -17.02 -0.33 -18.90
CA LEU A 180 -16.31 0.02 -17.66
C LEU A 180 -15.66 -1.24 -17.08
N MET A 181 -14.36 -1.20 -16.80
CA MET A 181 -13.57 -2.34 -16.34
C MET A 181 -12.75 -1.97 -15.10
N LYS A 182 -12.71 -2.83 -14.07
CA LYS A 182 -11.86 -2.60 -12.89
C LYS A 182 -10.39 -2.59 -13.21
N ASN A 183 -9.95 -3.57 -13.99
CA ASN A 183 -8.59 -3.69 -14.45
C ASN A 183 -8.55 -3.62 -15.97
N GLY A 184 -7.42 -3.20 -16.51
CA GLY A 184 -7.15 -3.34 -17.92
C GLY A 184 -6.96 -4.81 -18.33
N ILE A 185 -6.45 -4.97 -19.55
CA ILE A 185 -6.02 -6.21 -20.14
C ILE A 185 -4.49 -6.15 -20.20
N ASP A 186 -3.83 -7.24 -19.88
CA ASP A 186 -2.39 -7.36 -20.03
C ASP A 186 -2.04 -8.67 -20.74
N THR A 187 -0.75 -8.86 -21.03
CA THR A 187 -0.24 -10.06 -21.68
C THR A 187 0.73 -10.78 -20.74
N ALA A 188 0.38 -12.02 -20.39
CA ALA A 188 1.34 -12.92 -19.80
C ALA A 188 2.11 -13.69 -20.87
N TYR A 189 3.41 -13.88 -20.62
CA TYR A 189 4.32 -14.53 -21.54
C TYR A 189 5.49 -15.20 -20.81
N ILE A 190 6.19 -16.07 -21.52
CA ILE A 190 7.42 -16.69 -21.03
C ILE A 190 8.59 -15.87 -21.54
N MET A 191 9.46 -15.39 -20.65
CA MET A 191 10.78 -14.93 -21.02
C MET A 191 11.72 -16.13 -21.05
N PHE A 192 12.53 -16.26 -22.09
CA PHE A 192 13.38 -17.43 -22.24
C PHE A 192 14.69 -17.12 -22.95
N ALA A 193 15.79 -17.68 -22.46
CA ALA A 193 17.06 -17.80 -23.16
C ALA A 193 17.69 -19.16 -22.87
N ASP A 194 18.00 -19.90 -23.93
CA ASP A 194 18.70 -21.18 -23.83
C ASP A 194 20.16 -21.02 -23.40
N GLY A 195 20.84 -22.13 -23.11
CA GLY A 195 22.22 -22.10 -22.61
C GLY A 195 23.24 -21.50 -23.58
N THR A 196 22.90 -21.37 -24.87
CA THR A 196 23.78 -20.76 -25.88
C THR A 196 23.40 -19.33 -26.21
N TRP A 197 22.28 -18.81 -25.67
CA TRP A 197 21.67 -17.52 -26.03
C TRP A 197 21.29 -17.39 -27.51
N GLU A 198 21.35 -18.47 -28.28
CA GLU A 198 20.98 -18.44 -29.71
C GLU A 198 19.46 -18.56 -29.86
N ARG A 199 18.78 -19.15 -28.86
CA ARG A 199 17.33 -19.35 -28.87
C ARG A 199 16.77 -18.64 -27.66
N GLN A 200 16.08 -17.57 -27.94
CA GLN A 200 15.51 -16.70 -26.92
C GLN A 200 14.15 -16.20 -27.38
N TYR A 201 13.35 -15.73 -26.43
CA TYR A 201 12.13 -15.01 -26.71
C TYR A 201 11.91 -13.98 -25.59
N TRP A 202 11.66 -12.75 -26.03
CA TRP A 202 11.31 -11.62 -25.18
C TRP A 202 10.09 -10.95 -25.83
N LEU A 203 9.08 -10.54 -25.04
CA LEU A 203 7.92 -9.81 -25.58
C LEU A 203 8.29 -8.34 -25.78
N ASP A 204 9.13 -8.08 -26.79
CA ASP A 204 9.71 -6.77 -27.12
C ASP A 204 9.53 -6.39 -28.59
N GLY A 205 8.77 -7.19 -29.35
CA GLY A 205 8.47 -6.95 -30.76
C GLY A 205 9.56 -7.40 -31.74
N ASN A 206 10.69 -7.93 -31.26
CA ASN A 206 11.73 -8.49 -32.14
C ASN A 206 11.31 -9.84 -32.72
N ASP A 207 11.87 -10.18 -33.89
CA ASP A 207 11.73 -11.51 -34.49
C ASP A 207 12.76 -12.47 -33.89
N TYR A 208 12.27 -13.56 -33.30
CA TYR A 208 13.06 -14.60 -32.64
C TYR A 208 13.19 -15.89 -33.46
N GLY A 209 13.14 -15.79 -34.79
CA GLY A 209 13.51 -16.90 -35.66
C GLY A 209 12.47 -18.02 -35.71
N GLY A 210 11.19 -17.66 -35.63
CA GLY A 210 10.08 -18.60 -35.84
C GLY A 210 9.69 -19.46 -34.63
N VAL A 211 10.04 -19.05 -33.41
CA VAL A 211 9.44 -19.61 -32.19
C VAL A 211 7.94 -19.38 -32.24
N THR A 212 7.15 -20.44 -32.09
CA THR A 212 5.69 -20.33 -31.98
C THR A 212 5.35 -20.01 -30.52
N VAL A 213 4.65 -18.91 -30.30
CA VAL A 213 4.39 -18.37 -28.96
C VAL A 213 2.91 -18.45 -28.66
N LYS A 214 2.58 -18.95 -27.47
CA LYS A 214 1.25 -18.88 -26.87
C LYS A 214 1.30 -17.94 -25.67
N ASN A 215 0.98 -16.68 -25.90
CA ASN A 215 0.76 -15.72 -24.82
C ASN A 215 -0.67 -15.83 -24.28
N ALA A 216 -0.88 -15.37 -23.05
CA ALA A 216 -2.20 -15.31 -22.44
C ALA A 216 -2.65 -13.85 -22.27
N THR A 217 -3.89 -13.57 -22.63
CA THR A 217 -4.56 -12.31 -22.32
C THR A 217 -5.06 -12.37 -20.88
N ILE A 218 -4.54 -11.50 -20.02
CA ILE A 218 -4.88 -11.41 -18.61
C ILE A 218 -5.93 -10.33 -18.42
N THR A 219 -7.02 -10.66 -17.72
CA THR A 219 -8.13 -9.73 -17.45
C THR A 219 -8.39 -9.55 -15.95
N GLY A 220 -7.59 -10.20 -15.10
CA GLY A 220 -7.76 -10.21 -13.64
C GLY A 220 -7.27 -11.51 -13.02
N ALA A 221 -7.69 -11.77 -11.79
CA ALA A 221 -7.43 -13.03 -11.11
C ALA A 221 -8.04 -14.21 -11.89
N GLY A 222 -7.37 -15.36 -11.87
CA GLY A 222 -7.83 -16.55 -12.58
C GLY A 222 -6.70 -17.46 -13.04
N ASP A 223 -7.07 -18.50 -13.78
CA ASP A 223 -6.15 -19.49 -14.32
C ASP A 223 -5.85 -19.23 -15.79
N TYR A 224 -4.56 -19.30 -16.13
CA TYR A 224 -4.04 -18.96 -17.46
C TYR A 224 -2.98 -19.97 -17.90
N SER A 225 -2.74 -20.03 -19.21
CA SER A 225 -1.70 -20.87 -19.80
C SER A 225 -0.87 -20.12 -20.83
N VAL A 226 0.44 -20.20 -20.71
CA VAL A 226 1.40 -19.69 -21.70
C VAL A 226 2.30 -20.81 -22.21
N GLY A 227 2.92 -20.62 -23.37
CA GLY A 227 3.84 -21.61 -23.92
C GLY A 227 4.75 -21.11 -25.03
N LEU A 228 5.86 -21.83 -25.22
CA LEU A 228 6.82 -21.65 -26.30
C LEU A 228 7.01 -22.98 -27.04
N ASP A 229 7.03 -22.94 -28.38
CA ASP A 229 7.30 -24.08 -29.23
C ASP A 229 8.42 -23.76 -30.23
N PHE A 230 9.54 -24.46 -30.07
CA PHE A 230 10.76 -24.32 -30.86
C PHE A 230 10.80 -25.24 -32.08
N THR A 231 9.81 -26.12 -32.29
CA THR A 231 9.85 -27.16 -33.34
C THR A 231 9.84 -26.60 -34.76
N THR A 232 9.31 -25.38 -34.94
CA THR A 232 9.28 -24.65 -36.21
C THR A 232 10.52 -23.80 -36.47
N THR A 233 11.40 -23.65 -35.48
CA THR A 233 12.68 -22.94 -35.64
C THR A 233 13.65 -23.75 -36.50
N GLU A 234 14.69 -23.10 -37.04
CA GLU A 234 15.77 -23.78 -37.79
C GLU A 234 16.39 -24.96 -37.01
N TYR A 235 16.45 -24.84 -35.68
CA TYR A 235 17.06 -25.83 -34.80
C TYR A 235 16.09 -26.90 -34.31
N GLY A 236 14.78 -26.65 -34.37
CA GLY A 236 13.71 -27.55 -33.92
C GLY A 236 13.64 -27.78 -32.40
N LYS A 237 14.55 -27.18 -31.61
CA LYS A 237 14.67 -27.30 -30.14
C LYS A 237 15.65 -26.27 -29.57
N ALA A 238 15.48 -25.92 -28.30
CA ALA A 238 16.44 -25.24 -27.43
C ALA A 238 17.28 -26.24 -26.62
N VAL A 239 18.47 -25.82 -26.19
CA VAL A 239 19.44 -26.69 -25.50
C VAL A 239 19.98 -25.99 -24.25
N GLY A 240 19.77 -26.62 -23.09
CA GLY A 240 20.10 -26.03 -21.79
C GLY A 240 19.24 -24.80 -21.47
N ILE A 241 19.63 -24.10 -20.42
CA ILE A 241 18.96 -22.89 -19.96
C ILE A 241 19.99 -21.89 -19.42
N ALA A 242 19.82 -20.62 -19.79
CA ALA A 242 20.46 -19.48 -19.14
C ALA A 242 19.44 -18.70 -18.31
N PHE A 243 18.23 -18.50 -18.84
CA PHE A 243 17.18 -17.73 -18.18
C PHE A 243 15.77 -18.22 -18.57
N ALA A 244 14.88 -18.34 -17.57
CA ALA A 244 13.44 -18.48 -17.77
C ALA A 244 12.66 -17.74 -16.68
N ALA A 245 11.63 -17.02 -17.09
CA ALA A 245 10.68 -16.37 -16.17
C ALA A 245 9.28 -16.32 -16.79
N LEU A 246 8.27 -16.24 -15.93
CA LEU A 246 6.90 -15.91 -16.31
C LEU A 246 6.68 -14.43 -16.00
N GLY A 247 6.25 -13.65 -16.98
CA GLY A 247 5.99 -12.22 -16.82
C GLY A 247 4.58 -11.84 -17.24
N ILE A 248 4.07 -10.76 -16.64
CA ILE A 248 2.89 -10.01 -17.07
C ILE A 248 3.38 -8.60 -17.41
N LYS A 249 3.34 -8.26 -18.70
CA LYS A 249 4.15 -7.19 -19.29
C LYS A 249 4.06 -5.85 -18.56
N LYS A 250 2.89 -5.49 -18.05
CA LYS A 250 2.65 -4.27 -17.27
C LYS A 250 1.88 -4.56 -15.99
N GLY A 251 2.10 -5.75 -15.43
CA GLY A 251 1.29 -6.29 -14.35
C GLY A 251 1.22 -5.40 -13.11
N GLU A 252 2.28 -4.66 -12.78
CA GLU A 252 2.23 -3.74 -11.62
C GLU A 252 1.34 -2.52 -11.89
N ASN A 253 1.19 -2.13 -13.16
CA ASN A 253 0.30 -1.03 -13.55
C ASN A 253 -1.15 -1.50 -13.74
N THR A 254 -1.34 -2.67 -14.37
CA THR A 254 -2.67 -3.19 -14.76
C THR A 254 -3.33 -3.99 -13.65
N PHE A 255 -2.52 -4.70 -12.84
CA PHE A 255 -2.94 -5.63 -11.78
C PHE A 255 -2.04 -5.49 -10.54
N PRO A 256 -1.94 -4.28 -9.96
CA PRO A 256 -0.99 -3.96 -8.89
C PRO A 256 -1.06 -4.98 -7.74
N GLY A 257 0.10 -5.45 -7.30
CA GLY A 257 0.22 -6.35 -6.16
C GLY A 257 -0.23 -7.80 -6.42
N MET A 258 -0.82 -8.16 -7.58
CA MET A 258 -1.23 -9.55 -7.82
C MET A 258 -0.04 -10.52 -7.81
N MET A 259 -0.30 -11.77 -7.43
CA MET A 259 0.71 -12.80 -7.19
C MET A 259 0.55 -13.94 -8.18
N ILE A 260 1.66 -14.43 -8.69
CA ILE A 260 1.70 -15.57 -9.60
C ILE A 260 1.85 -16.86 -8.77
N LYS A 261 1.12 -17.91 -9.15
CA LYS A 261 1.30 -19.28 -8.68
C LYS A 261 1.37 -20.22 -9.86
N ILE A 262 2.50 -20.89 -10.06
CA ILE A 262 2.61 -21.94 -11.07
C ILE A 262 1.91 -23.20 -10.57
N ASN A 263 0.95 -23.71 -11.35
CA ASN A 263 0.17 -24.90 -11.04
C ASN A 263 0.78 -26.15 -11.69
N ASP A 264 1.26 -26.02 -12.92
CA ASP A 264 1.94 -27.08 -13.67
C ASP A 264 2.96 -26.44 -14.63
N PHE A 265 4.15 -27.02 -14.69
CA PHE A 265 5.21 -26.62 -15.63
C PHE A 265 5.60 -27.84 -16.44
N ARG A 266 5.44 -27.76 -17.76
CA ARG A 266 5.72 -28.89 -18.66
C ARG A 266 6.82 -28.54 -19.63
N ILE A 267 7.75 -29.48 -19.79
CA ILE A 267 8.76 -29.45 -20.86
C ILE A 267 8.48 -30.64 -21.77
N ASN A 268 8.37 -30.41 -23.07
CA ASN A 268 8.05 -31.44 -24.06
C ASN A 268 6.75 -32.21 -23.76
N GLY A 269 5.80 -31.57 -23.09
CA GLY A 269 4.53 -32.17 -22.66
C GLY A 269 4.59 -33.00 -21.37
N GLU A 270 5.75 -33.11 -20.72
CA GLU A 270 5.91 -33.80 -19.43
C GLU A 270 6.04 -32.79 -18.28
N SER A 271 5.25 -32.97 -17.22
CA SER A 271 5.34 -32.14 -16.00
C SER A 271 6.68 -32.34 -15.30
N VAL A 272 7.28 -31.24 -14.85
CA VAL A 272 8.51 -31.23 -14.06
C VAL A 272 8.22 -30.79 -12.63
N GLU A 273 9.14 -31.12 -11.71
CA GLU A 273 9.04 -30.66 -10.33
C GLU A 273 9.28 -29.14 -10.25
N VAL A 274 8.41 -28.44 -9.53
CA VAL A 274 8.43 -26.99 -9.35
C VAL A 274 8.46 -26.68 -7.85
N ALA A 275 9.51 -26.02 -7.37
CA ALA A 275 9.57 -25.49 -6.01
C ALA A 275 8.70 -24.24 -5.86
N LYS A 276 8.44 -23.80 -4.62
CA LYS A 276 7.72 -22.55 -4.37
C LYS A 276 8.54 -21.35 -4.90
N GLY A 277 7.91 -20.51 -5.70
CA GLY A 277 8.49 -19.26 -6.23
C GLY A 277 8.02 -18.01 -5.51
N TYR A 278 8.52 -16.87 -5.96
CA TYR A 278 8.08 -15.54 -5.56
C TYR A 278 7.71 -14.71 -6.80
N THR A 279 6.81 -13.75 -6.60
CA THR A 279 6.46 -12.70 -7.56
C THR A 279 7.18 -11.43 -7.16
N SER A 280 7.74 -10.70 -8.12
CA SER A 280 8.42 -9.43 -7.91
C SER A 280 8.35 -8.55 -9.16
N SER A 281 8.87 -7.33 -9.08
CA SER A 281 9.08 -6.46 -10.23
C SER A 281 10.40 -5.71 -10.09
N ASP A 282 11.25 -5.75 -11.12
CA ASP A 282 12.53 -5.04 -11.11
C ASP A 282 12.39 -3.57 -11.54
N ASP A 283 11.40 -3.28 -12.41
CA ASP A 283 11.17 -1.98 -13.02
C ASP A 283 9.89 -1.30 -12.51
N GLN A 284 9.17 -1.94 -11.59
CA GLN A 284 7.87 -1.53 -11.05
C GLN A 284 6.77 -1.42 -12.13
N ILE A 285 6.98 -2.03 -13.30
CA ILE A 285 6.02 -2.07 -14.41
C ILE A 285 5.62 -3.52 -14.66
N GLU A 286 6.59 -4.41 -14.88
CA GLU A 286 6.37 -5.80 -15.21
C GLU A 286 6.29 -6.67 -13.95
N THR A 287 5.19 -7.40 -13.77
CA THR A 287 5.09 -8.43 -12.72
C THR A 287 5.76 -9.70 -13.20
N ARG A 288 6.70 -10.25 -12.43
CA ARG A 288 7.53 -11.37 -12.84
C ARG A 288 7.66 -12.44 -11.76
N MET A 289 7.73 -13.71 -12.18
CA MET A 289 8.20 -14.83 -11.38
C MET A 289 9.37 -15.51 -12.09
N ASN A 290 10.54 -15.53 -11.43
CA ASN A 290 11.69 -16.27 -11.94
C ASN A 290 11.44 -17.78 -11.88
N ILE A 291 11.72 -18.48 -12.98
CA ILE A 291 11.68 -19.94 -13.05
C ILE A 291 13.09 -20.51 -12.89
N TYR A 292 14.02 -19.95 -13.67
CA TYR A 292 15.44 -20.23 -13.61
C TYR A 292 16.23 -18.95 -13.93
N ASN A 293 17.07 -18.51 -13.00
CA ASN A 293 18.00 -17.41 -13.20
C ASN A 293 19.27 -17.67 -12.38
N GLU A 294 20.38 -18.01 -13.04
CA GLU A 294 21.62 -18.38 -12.33
C GLU A 294 22.34 -17.19 -11.68
N TRP A 295 21.93 -15.95 -11.98
CA TRP A 295 22.48 -14.74 -11.38
C TRP A 295 21.79 -14.33 -10.07
N VAL A 296 20.67 -14.97 -9.72
CA VAL A 296 19.93 -14.70 -8.48
C VAL A 296 20.21 -15.81 -7.48
N ALA A 297 21.04 -15.51 -6.48
CA ALA A 297 21.47 -16.50 -5.49
C ALA A 297 20.47 -16.71 -4.35
N GLU A 298 19.64 -15.71 -4.06
CA GLU A 298 18.67 -15.70 -2.97
C GLU A 298 17.40 -14.94 -3.36
N VAL A 299 16.30 -15.21 -2.64
CA VAL A 299 15.04 -14.47 -2.83
C VAL A 299 15.28 -13.00 -2.44
N PRO A 300 15.02 -12.02 -3.33
CA PRO A 300 15.21 -10.61 -3.02
C PRO A 300 14.32 -10.16 -1.85
N THR A 301 14.68 -9.03 -1.23
CA THR A 301 13.97 -8.49 -0.06
C THR A 301 13.40 -7.09 -0.32
N ASP A 302 13.34 -6.65 -1.57
CA ASP A 302 12.73 -5.37 -1.91
C ASP A 302 11.20 -5.41 -1.74
N ALA A 303 10.58 -4.23 -1.69
CA ALA A 303 9.16 -4.07 -1.36
C ALA A 303 8.19 -4.73 -2.37
N THR A 304 8.65 -5.11 -3.57
CA THR A 304 7.80 -5.74 -4.57
C THR A 304 7.67 -7.26 -4.36
N VAL A 305 8.56 -7.86 -3.57
CA VAL A 305 8.66 -9.32 -3.41
C VAL A 305 7.53 -9.87 -2.56
N ARG A 306 6.80 -10.82 -3.12
CA ARG A 306 5.61 -11.43 -2.50
C ARG A 306 5.39 -12.87 -3.00
N SER A 307 4.58 -13.65 -2.30
CA SER A 307 4.21 -14.99 -2.73
C SER A 307 2.74 -15.26 -2.46
N TRP A 308 2.13 -16.15 -3.25
CA TRP A 308 0.68 -16.37 -3.33
C TRP A 308 0.01 -16.80 -2.01
N ASP A 309 0.77 -17.27 -1.03
CA ASP A 309 0.29 -17.65 0.31
C ASP A 309 0.53 -16.57 1.38
N GLY A 310 0.92 -15.36 0.96
CA GLY A 310 1.16 -14.22 1.82
C GLY A 310 2.51 -14.22 2.53
N THR A 311 3.39 -15.20 2.27
CA THR A 311 4.73 -15.27 2.88
C THR A 311 5.80 -15.71 1.88
N THR A 312 6.99 -15.12 1.93
CA THR A 312 8.14 -15.54 1.12
C THR A 312 8.89 -16.73 1.74
N GLU A 313 8.51 -17.19 2.93
CA GLU A 313 9.12 -18.34 3.56
C GLU A 313 9.00 -19.59 2.67
N GLY A 314 10.13 -20.27 2.47
CA GLY A 314 10.23 -21.45 1.60
C GLY A 314 10.22 -21.17 0.09
N ALA A 315 10.14 -19.90 -0.34
CA ALA A 315 10.33 -19.55 -1.74
C ALA A 315 11.80 -19.70 -2.16
N ALA A 316 12.03 -20.03 -3.43
CA ALA A 316 13.36 -20.21 -4.01
C ALA A 316 13.57 -19.30 -5.25
N PRO A 317 14.81 -18.83 -5.50
CA PRO A 317 15.14 -18.06 -6.69
C PRO A 317 15.20 -18.89 -7.98
N ILE A 318 15.37 -20.20 -7.85
CA ILE A 318 15.31 -21.16 -8.94
C ILE A 318 14.30 -22.23 -8.52
N ILE A 319 13.23 -22.35 -9.28
CA ILE A 319 12.12 -23.26 -8.96
C ILE A 319 12.06 -24.50 -9.84
N VAL A 320 12.77 -24.51 -10.97
CA VAL A 320 12.94 -25.70 -11.82
C VAL A 320 14.42 -25.99 -12.01
N ALA A 321 14.82 -27.24 -11.83
CA ALA A 321 16.21 -27.66 -11.93
C ALA A 321 16.77 -27.52 -13.36
N LYS A 322 18.05 -27.14 -13.48
CA LYS A 322 18.73 -26.90 -14.77
C LYS A 322 18.64 -28.10 -15.72
N GLU A 323 18.70 -29.30 -15.16
CA GLU A 323 18.71 -30.58 -15.87
C GLU A 323 17.41 -30.82 -16.65
N ALA A 324 16.28 -30.26 -16.19
CA ALA A 324 15.00 -30.35 -16.87
C ALA A 324 15.05 -29.70 -18.27
N PHE A 325 15.94 -28.71 -18.46
CA PHE A 325 16.09 -27.96 -19.71
C PHE A 325 17.16 -28.53 -20.65
N ALA A 326 17.63 -29.75 -20.46
CA ALA A 326 18.69 -30.33 -21.29
C ALA A 326 18.35 -30.32 -22.80
N GLU A 327 17.10 -30.61 -23.15
CA GLU A 327 16.57 -30.49 -24.51
C GLU A 327 15.10 -30.06 -24.47
N VAL A 328 14.78 -28.91 -25.07
CA VAL A 328 13.46 -28.27 -24.97
C VAL A 328 12.88 -28.03 -26.36
N LYS A 329 11.83 -28.75 -26.72
CA LYS A 329 11.02 -28.51 -27.92
C LYS A 329 9.82 -27.63 -27.60
N THR A 330 9.17 -27.89 -26.46
CA THR A 330 8.06 -27.07 -25.98
C THR A 330 8.20 -26.77 -24.50
N ILE A 331 7.68 -25.62 -24.10
CA ILE A 331 7.42 -25.25 -22.71
C ILE A 331 5.95 -24.87 -22.63
N ASP A 332 5.25 -25.38 -21.63
CA ASP A 332 3.89 -24.97 -21.29
C ASP A 332 3.82 -24.70 -19.78
N ILE A 333 3.24 -23.56 -19.40
CA ILE A 333 3.04 -23.19 -18.00
C ILE A 333 1.56 -22.92 -17.79
N ASP A 334 0.95 -23.67 -16.87
CA ASP A 334 -0.35 -23.34 -16.32
C ASP A 334 -0.13 -22.64 -14.97
N PHE A 335 -0.72 -21.46 -14.80
CA PHE A 335 -0.54 -20.64 -13.61
C PHE A 335 -1.85 -19.96 -13.20
N SER A 336 -1.95 -19.63 -11.92
CA SER A 336 -3.00 -18.76 -11.38
C SER A 336 -2.41 -17.39 -11.11
N LEU A 337 -3.15 -16.35 -11.47
CA LEU A 337 -2.96 -14.99 -10.96
C LEU A 337 -3.91 -14.80 -9.78
N ILE A 338 -3.36 -14.46 -8.63
CA ILE A 338 -4.06 -14.43 -7.34
C ILE A 338 -4.03 -12.99 -6.81
N PRO A 339 -5.17 -12.42 -6.37
CA PRO A 339 -5.18 -11.09 -5.79
C PRO A 339 -4.40 -11.07 -4.47
N VAL A 340 -3.80 -9.91 -4.14
CA VAL A 340 -3.41 -9.65 -2.75
C VAL A 340 -4.68 -9.56 -1.92
N THR A 341 -4.68 -10.25 -0.79
CA THR A 341 -5.79 -10.21 0.16
C THR A 341 -5.32 -9.82 1.54
N ASP A 342 -6.18 -9.13 2.28
CA ASP A 342 -6.02 -8.86 3.69
C ASP A 342 -7.29 -9.25 4.46
N THR A 343 -7.26 -9.19 5.78
CA THR A 343 -8.39 -9.52 6.65
C THR A 343 -8.91 -8.27 7.34
N ALA A 344 -10.16 -7.92 7.04
CA ALA A 344 -10.91 -6.95 7.83
C ALA A 344 -11.57 -7.63 9.02
N TYR A 345 -11.47 -7.02 10.19
CA TYR A 345 -12.02 -7.56 11.43
C TYR A 345 -12.42 -6.46 12.39
N ILE A 346 -13.30 -6.80 13.32
CA ILE A 346 -13.70 -5.90 14.40
C ILE A 346 -12.84 -6.20 15.62
N MET A 347 -12.15 -5.20 16.14
CA MET A 347 -11.54 -5.25 17.46
C MET A 347 -12.58 -4.84 18.50
N PHE A 348 -12.67 -5.55 19.61
CA PHE A 348 -13.67 -5.24 20.63
C PHE A 348 -13.19 -5.57 22.04
N ALA A 349 -13.52 -4.71 23.00
CA ALA A 349 -13.45 -4.98 24.43
C ALA A 349 -14.63 -4.31 25.14
N ASP A 350 -15.34 -5.10 25.97
CA ASP A 350 -16.39 -4.58 26.84
C ASP A 350 -15.82 -3.73 27.99
N SER A 351 -16.68 -3.03 28.74
CA SER A 351 -16.21 -2.11 29.79
C SER A 351 -15.45 -2.81 30.93
N ALA A 352 -15.65 -4.11 31.11
CA ALA A 352 -14.99 -4.91 32.13
C ALA A 352 -13.76 -5.67 31.61
N TRP A 353 -13.46 -5.58 30.31
CA TRP A 353 -12.47 -6.41 29.60
C TRP A 353 -12.70 -7.92 29.78
N ALA A 354 -13.94 -8.31 30.09
CA ALA A 354 -14.34 -9.70 30.28
C ALA A 354 -14.67 -10.37 28.95
N VAL A 355 -15.25 -9.62 28.01
CA VAL A 355 -15.52 -10.05 26.64
C VAL A 355 -14.67 -9.19 25.70
N GLN A 356 -13.79 -9.84 24.96
CA GLN A 356 -12.90 -9.17 24.03
C GLN A 356 -12.59 -10.05 22.81
N TYR A 357 -12.14 -9.42 21.73
CA TYR A 357 -11.63 -10.10 20.56
C TYR A 357 -10.57 -9.24 19.87
N TRP A 358 -9.45 -9.88 19.56
CA TRP A 358 -8.31 -9.33 18.84
C TRP A 358 -7.87 -10.37 17.80
N LEU A 359 -7.58 -9.96 16.56
CA LEU A 359 -7.08 -10.89 15.54
C LEU A 359 -5.57 -11.11 15.74
N ASP A 360 -5.21 -11.78 16.84
CA ASP A 360 -3.83 -11.99 17.29
C ASP A 360 -3.46 -13.49 17.36
N GLY A 361 -4.36 -14.36 16.91
CA GLY A 361 -4.20 -15.82 16.93
C GLY A 361 -4.63 -16.48 18.24
N ASN A 362 -5.04 -15.72 19.25
CA ASN A 362 -5.59 -16.27 20.49
C ASN A 362 -7.05 -16.71 20.32
N GLU A 363 -7.47 -17.67 21.16
CA GLU A 363 -8.86 -18.13 21.20
C GLU A 363 -9.66 -17.31 22.23
N TYR A 364 -10.73 -16.67 21.79
CA TYR A 364 -11.64 -15.88 22.64
C TYR A 364 -12.94 -16.65 22.86
N ALA A 365 -13.05 -17.30 24.01
CA ALA A 365 -14.19 -18.16 24.34
C ALA A 365 -15.53 -17.40 24.25
N GLY A 366 -16.51 -18.00 23.56
CA GLY A 366 -17.84 -17.43 23.40
C GLY A 366 -17.91 -16.25 22.43
N VAL A 367 -16.86 -15.98 21.66
CA VAL A 367 -16.86 -14.99 20.57
C VAL A 367 -16.72 -15.70 19.24
N THR A 368 -17.61 -15.42 18.29
CA THR A 368 -17.51 -15.88 16.91
C THR A 368 -17.34 -14.68 15.99
N ALA A 369 -16.20 -14.63 15.31
CA ALA A 369 -15.88 -13.57 14.36
C ALA A 369 -16.21 -13.98 12.93
N ASN A 370 -16.82 -13.06 12.19
CA ASN A 370 -17.04 -13.13 10.77
C ASN A 370 -16.14 -12.07 10.11
N ASN A 371 -14.87 -12.41 9.93
CA ASN A 371 -13.88 -11.52 9.31
C ASN A 371 -14.09 -11.50 7.79
N ALA A 372 -13.87 -10.35 7.15
CA ALA A 372 -13.97 -10.23 5.71
C ALA A 372 -12.60 -10.37 5.05
N THR A 373 -12.53 -11.07 3.91
CA THR A 373 -11.36 -11.04 3.03
C THR A 373 -11.45 -9.81 2.13
N VAL A 374 -10.45 -8.93 2.21
CA VAL A 374 -10.35 -7.69 1.43
C VAL A 374 -9.40 -7.91 0.27
N GLU A 375 -9.83 -7.62 -0.95
CA GLU A 375 -9.06 -7.82 -2.19
C GLU A 375 -8.69 -6.48 -2.88
N GLY A 376 -8.77 -5.37 -2.13
CA GLY A 376 -8.58 -4.00 -2.61
C GLY A 376 -9.85 -3.16 -2.47
N PRO A 377 -10.05 -2.13 -3.30
CA PRO A 377 -11.23 -1.29 -3.20
C PRO A 377 -12.54 -2.07 -3.41
N GLY A 378 -13.54 -1.78 -2.57
CA GLY A 378 -14.85 -2.43 -2.60
C GLY A 378 -15.63 -2.28 -1.29
N THR A 379 -16.84 -2.83 -1.26
CA THR A 379 -17.69 -2.86 -0.07
C THR A 379 -17.57 -4.20 0.64
N TYR A 380 -17.32 -4.19 1.94
CA TYR A 380 -17.10 -5.38 2.76
C TYR A 380 -17.93 -5.32 4.04
N THR A 381 -18.18 -6.49 4.63
CA THR A 381 -18.89 -6.61 5.92
C THR A 381 -18.11 -7.49 6.87
N ALA A 382 -17.73 -6.94 8.02
CA ALA A 382 -17.12 -7.67 9.13
C ALA A 382 -18.11 -7.77 10.31
N GLY A 383 -18.01 -8.81 11.13
CA GLY A 383 -18.94 -9.00 12.24
C GLY A 383 -18.37 -9.76 13.44
N LEU A 384 -18.98 -9.55 14.60
CA LEU A 384 -18.77 -10.31 15.83
C LEU A 384 -20.11 -10.77 16.39
N THR A 385 -20.14 -11.97 16.96
CA THR A 385 -21.26 -12.48 17.74
C THR A 385 -20.76 -13.03 19.08
N PHE A 386 -21.54 -12.81 20.13
CA PHE A 386 -21.17 -13.14 21.50
C PHE A 386 -22.19 -14.12 22.09
N GLU A 387 -21.74 -15.27 22.59
CA GLU A 387 -22.58 -16.25 23.29
C GLU A 387 -23.11 -15.69 24.61
N THR A 388 -22.23 -15.01 25.35
CA THR A 388 -22.60 -14.18 26.51
C THR A 388 -22.56 -12.73 26.07
N PRO A 389 -23.67 -11.97 26.16
CA PRO A 389 -23.69 -10.58 25.75
C PRO A 389 -22.61 -9.76 26.47
N ALA A 390 -21.81 -9.02 25.71
CA ALA A 390 -20.88 -8.04 26.24
C ALA A 390 -21.65 -6.88 26.90
N THR A 391 -21.13 -6.36 28.01
CA THR A 391 -21.79 -5.28 28.76
C THR A 391 -20.97 -4.00 28.68
N GLY A 392 -21.51 -2.99 28.00
CA GLY A 392 -20.79 -1.75 27.73
C GLY A 392 -19.67 -1.93 26.69
N VAL A 393 -18.87 -0.88 26.55
CA VAL A 393 -17.70 -0.85 25.67
C VAL A 393 -16.58 -0.06 26.35
N ALA A 394 -15.35 -0.56 26.24
CA ALA A 394 -14.13 0.19 26.46
C ALA A 394 -13.46 0.54 25.12
N PHE A 395 -13.49 -0.41 24.18
CA PHE A 395 -12.90 -0.26 22.85
C PHE A 395 -13.70 -0.99 21.77
N ALA A 396 -13.88 -0.35 20.62
CA ALA A 396 -14.39 -0.95 19.39
C ALA A 396 -13.77 -0.27 18.18
N ALA A 397 -13.19 -1.03 17.26
CA ALA A 397 -12.58 -0.53 16.03
C ALA A 397 -12.77 -1.51 14.86
N LEU A 398 -12.74 -1.00 13.64
CA LEU A 398 -12.57 -1.78 12.43
C LEU A 398 -11.09 -1.73 12.04
N GLY A 399 -10.47 -2.88 11.78
CA GLY A 399 -9.07 -2.98 11.34
C GLY A 399 -8.92 -3.80 10.07
N ILE A 400 -7.94 -3.46 9.25
CA ILE A 400 -7.41 -4.23 8.13
C ILE A 400 -6.00 -4.68 8.51
N LYS A 401 -5.83 -5.97 8.80
CA LYS A 401 -4.72 -6.50 9.62
C LYS A 401 -3.33 -6.05 9.20
N THR A 402 -3.06 -6.01 7.89
CA THR A 402 -1.80 -5.49 7.32
C THR A 402 -2.05 -4.42 6.28
N GLY A 403 -3.15 -3.67 6.40
CA GLY A 403 -3.68 -2.77 5.38
C GLY A 403 -2.69 -1.72 4.87
N GLU A 404 -1.82 -1.17 5.73
CA GLU A 404 -0.81 -0.20 5.28
C GLU A 404 0.27 -0.84 4.38
N LYS A 405 0.47 -2.16 4.50
CA LYS A 405 1.41 -2.92 3.67
C LYS A 405 0.76 -3.51 2.42
N THR A 406 -0.43 -4.08 2.57
CA THR A 406 -1.15 -4.77 1.48
C THR A 406 -1.84 -3.80 0.54
N PHE A 407 -2.37 -2.70 1.09
CA PHE A 407 -3.16 -1.70 0.38
C PHE A 407 -2.77 -0.28 0.84
N PRO A 408 -1.51 0.15 0.61
CA PRO A 408 -1.03 1.45 1.08
C PRO A 408 -1.94 2.59 0.61
N GLY A 409 -2.25 3.51 1.52
CA GLY A 409 -3.10 4.67 1.24
C GLY A 409 -4.61 4.46 1.29
N HIS A 410 -5.06 3.22 1.39
CA HIS A 410 -6.49 2.97 1.38
C HIS A 410 -7.18 3.49 2.65
N LEU A 411 -8.44 3.85 2.47
CA LEU A 411 -9.28 4.53 3.45
C LEU A 411 -10.50 3.68 3.75
N ILE A 412 -10.92 3.72 5.01
CA ILE A 412 -12.17 3.12 5.46
C ILE A 412 -13.26 4.19 5.40
N ASN A 413 -14.39 3.86 4.78
CA ASN A 413 -15.62 4.63 4.84
C ASN A 413 -16.76 3.75 5.37
N ILE A 414 -17.12 3.90 6.64
CA ILE A 414 -18.20 3.12 7.25
C ILE A 414 -19.55 3.56 6.65
N LYS A 415 -20.30 2.59 6.12
CA LYS A 415 -21.62 2.81 5.51
C LYS A 415 -22.74 2.51 6.49
N GLU A 416 -22.59 1.44 7.27
CA GLU A 416 -23.59 1.04 8.25
C GLU A 416 -22.91 0.29 9.39
N VAL A 417 -23.37 0.53 10.61
CA VAL A 417 -23.06 -0.31 11.77
C VAL A 417 -24.37 -0.79 12.36
N LYS A 418 -24.48 -2.11 12.57
CA LYS A 418 -25.59 -2.72 13.29
C LYS A 418 -25.11 -3.30 14.60
N ILE A 419 -25.78 -2.95 15.69
CA ILE A 419 -25.61 -3.59 17.00
C ILE A 419 -26.88 -4.37 17.29
N ASN A 420 -26.73 -5.67 17.59
CA ASN A 420 -27.87 -6.60 17.78
C ASN A 420 -28.84 -6.66 16.59
N GLY A 421 -28.36 -6.36 15.38
CA GLY A 421 -29.16 -6.30 14.16
C GLY A 421 -29.90 -4.98 13.93
N GLU A 422 -29.77 -4.00 14.83
CA GLU A 422 -30.36 -2.66 14.66
C GLU A 422 -29.27 -1.66 14.23
N ALA A 423 -29.56 -0.87 13.20
CA ALA A 423 -28.66 0.17 12.72
C ALA A 423 -28.51 1.28 13.78
N VAL A 424 -27.28 1.74 14.00
CA VAL A 424 -26.97 2.81 14.95
C VAL A 424 -26.51 4.07 14.21
N GLU A 425 -26.67 5.23 14.86
CA GLU A 425 -26.15 6.49 14.32
C GLU A 425 -24.61 6.48 14.35
N VAL A 426 -24.01 6.82 13.22
CA VAL A 426 -22.55 6.85 13.03
C VAL A 426 -22.14 8.24 12.56
N ALA A 427 -21.31 8.92 13.36
CA ALA A 427 -20.69 10.18 12.95
C ALA A 427 -19.53 9.92 11.97
N LYS A 428 -19.05 10.98 11.31
CA LYS A 428 -17.88 10.89 10.42
C LYS A 428 -16.64 10.45 11.23
N GLY A 429 -15.98 9.38 10.77
CA GLY A 429 -14.75 8.88 11.37
C GLY A 429 -13.48 9.29 10.61
N TYR A 430 -12.36 8.73 11.05
CA TYR A 430 -11.05 8.85 10.40
C TYR A 430 -10.38 7.49 10.31
N THR A 431 -9.63 7.28 9.24
CA THR A 431 -8.71 6.15 9.08
C THR A 431 -7.35 6.57 9.65
N SER A 432 -6.67 5.66 10.34
CA SER A 432 -5.32 5.87 10.88
C SER A 432 -4.54 4.57 10.94
N SER A 433 -3.25 4.65 11.27
CA SER A 433 -2.43 3.49 11.62
C SER A 433 -1.45 3.86 12.73
N ASP A 434 -1.50 3.13 13.85
CA ASP A 434 -0.60 3.42 14.98
C ASP A 434 0.78 2.76 14.79
N ASP A 435 0.83 1.62 14.09
CA ASP A 435 2.02 0.79 13.91
C ASP A 435 2.57 0.83 12.48
N GLN A 436 1.93 1.58 11.58
CA GLN A 436 2.23 1.62 10.14
C GLN A 436 2.11 0.25 9.47
N ILE A 437 1.31 -0.65 10.04
CA ILE A 437 1.02 -1.99 9.52
C ILE A 437 -0.48 -2.14 9.34
N GLU A 438 -1.27 -1.91 10.39
CA GLU A 438 -2.71 -2.09 10.40
C GLU A 438 -3.43 -0.79 10.03
N THR A 439 -4.32 -0.84 9.04
CA THR A 439 -5.23 0.27 8.76
C THR A 439 -6.41 0.17 9.71
N ARG A 440 -6.74 1.23 10.44
CA ARG A 440 -7.75 1.19 11.50
C ARG A 440 -8.71 2.38 11.43
N MET A 441 -9.96 2.17 11.84
CA MET A 441 -10.92 3.21 12.19
C MET A 441 -11.57 2.88 13.52
N ASN A 442 -11.45 3.79 14.50
CA ASN A 442 -12.09 3.63 15.80
C ASN A 442 -13.59 3.91 15.69
N LEU A 443 -14.42 3.03 16.26
CA LEU A 443 -15.86 3.25 16.46
C LEU A 443 -16.09 3.95 17.81
N TYR A 444 -15.43 3.40 18.83
CA TYR A 444 -15.42 3.91 20.20
C TYR A 444 -14.08 3.58 20.86
N ASN A 445 -13.43 4.58 21.44
CA ASN A 445 -12.21 4.40 22.22
C ASN A 445 -12.25 5.39 23.40
N GLU A 446 -12.35 4.89 24.63
CA GLU A 446 -12.52 5.77 25.81
C GLU A 446 -11.28 6.62 26.13
N TRP A 447 -10.11 6.31 25.56
CA TRP A 447 -8.86 7.04 25.78
C TRP A 447 -8.58 8.09 24.70
N VAL A 448 -9.30 8.07 23.59
CA VAL A 448 -9.11 9.01 22.48
C VAL A 448 -10.26 10.01 22.49
N THR A 449 -10.00 11.19 23.05
CA THR A 449 -11.01 12.27 23.19
C THR A 449 -10.87 13.37 22.15
N GLU A 450 -9.78 13.37 21.37
CA GLU A 450 -9.49 14.31 20.30
C GLU A 450 -8.91 13.52 19.11
N LEU A 451 -9.02 14.08 17.89
CA LEU A 451 -8.40 13.44 16.73
C LEU A 451 -6.87 13.40 16.92
N PRO A 452 -6.21 12.26 16.65
CA PRO A 452 -4.76 12.21 16.69
C PRO A 452 -4.17 13.22 15.69
N THR A 453 -3.02 13.79 16.03
CA THR A 453 -2.28 14.72 15.14
C THR A 453 -1.23 14.01 14.29
N ASP A 454 -1.20 12.68 14.32
CA ASP A 454 -0.29 11.89 13.50
C ASP A 454 -0.67 12.00 12.01
N LEU A 455 0.33 11.98 11.15
CA LEU A 455 0.22 12.08 9.70
C LEU A 455 -0.55 10.89 9.10
N SER A 456 -0.71 9.78 9.83
CA SER A 456 -1.55 8.67 9.39
C SER A 456 -3.05 8.99 9.39
N VAL A 457 -3.51 10.06 10.05
CA VAL A 457 -4.92 10.41 10.18
C VAL A 457 -5.47 11.01 8.88
N ARG A 458 -6.40 10.29 8.28
CA ARG A 458 -6.97 10.59 6.96
C ARG A 458 -8.46 10.26 6.89
N SER A 459 -9.17 10.88 5.96
CA SER A 459 -10.62 10.70 5.77
C SER A 459 -10.93 10.45 4.31
N TRP A 460 -11.99 9.68 4.06
CA TRP A 460 -12.42 9.22 2.74
C TRP A 460 -12.77 10.37 1.76
N ASP A 461 -13.09 11.55 2.28
CA ASP A 461 -13.41 12.75 1.51
C ASP A 461 -12.24 13.74 1.39
N GLY A 462 -11.03 13.30 1.77
CA GLY A 462 -9.81 14.11 1.67
C GLY A 462 -9.65 15.18 2.76
N THR A 463 -10.57 15.28 3.71
CA THR A 463 -10.50 16.25 4.82
C THR A 463 -10.93 15.64 6.16
N THR A 464 -10.18 15.90 7.23
CA THR A 464 -10.55 15.48 8.59
C THR A 464 -11.55 16.42 9.25
N GLU A 465 -11.94 17.51 8.58
CA GLU A 465 -12.97 18.42 9.09
C GLU A 465 -14.29 17.67 9.33
N GLY A 466 -14.85 17.84 10.54
CA GLY A 466 -16.06 17.17 10.97
C GLY A 466 -15.89 15.70 11.38
N ALA A 467 -14.69 15.13 11.29
CA ALA A 467 -14.40 13.80 11.83
C ALA A 467 -14.38 13.83 13.36
N ALA A 468 -14.83 12.75 13.99
CA ALA A 468 -14.88 12.61 15.44
C ALA A 468 -13.97 11.46 15.92
N PRO A 469 -13.34 11.59 17.11
CA PRO A 469 -12.55 10.52 17.70
C PRO A 469 -13.39 9.31 18.15
N ILE A 470 -14.66 9.56 18.45
CA ILE A 470 -15.68 8.57 18.79
C ILE A 470 -16.87 8.80 17.86
N ILE A 471 -17.22 7.78 17.08
CA ILE A 471 -18.26 7.91 16.04
C ILE A 471 -19.58 7.23 16.41
N ILE A 472 -19.59 6.39 17.45
CA ILE A 472 -20.81 5.78 17.99
C ILE A 472 -20.91 6.08 19.47
N ALA A 473 -22.10 6.50 19.91
CA ALA A 473 -22.38 6.80 21.31
C ALA A 473 -22.25 5.55 22.19
N LYS A 474 -21.74 5.73 23.42
CA LYS A 474 -21.49 4.62 24.37
C LYS A 474 -22.75 3.80 24.66
N GLU A 475 -23.90 4.47 24.68
CA GLU A 475 -25.21 3.90 25.01
C GLU A 475 -25.63 2.81 24.02
N ALA A 476 -25.17 2.89 22.76
CA ALA A 476 -25.43 1.89 21.74
C ALA A 476 -24.83 0.52 22.10
N PHE A 477 -23.79 0.50 22.95
CA PHE A 477 -23.09 -0.71 23.40
C PHE A 477 -23.53 -1.20 24.79
N ALA A 478 -24.68 -0.77 25.31
CA ALA A 478 -25.11 -1.13 26.67
C ALA A 478 -25.18 -2.66 26.90
N GLU A 479 -25.70 -3.41 25.92
CA GLU A 479 -25.70 -4.88 25.88
C GLU A 479 -25.48 -5.33 24.43
N VAL A 480 -24.38 -6.04 24.15
CA VAL A 480 -23.96 -6.38 22.79
C VAL A 480 -23.91 -7.90 22.59
N LYS A 481 -24.80 -8.40 21.73
CA LYS A 481 -24.88 -9.80 21.27
C LYS A 481 -24.24 -9.96 19.90
N SER A 482 -24.31 -8.93 19.07
CA SER A 482 -23.66 -8.91 17.78
C SER A 482 -23.28 -7.49 17.35
N ILE A 483 -22.22 -7.39 16.56
CA ILE A 483 -21.81 -6.18 15.84
C ILE A 483 -21.62 -6.59 14.38
N GLU A 484 -22.14 -5.80 13.46
CA GLU A 484 -21.90 -5.92 12.02
C GLU A 484 -21.51 -4.54 11.48
N ILE A 485 -20.44 -4.46 10.71
CA ILE A 485 -19.95 -3.22 10.11
C ILE A 485 -19.85 -3.44 8.62
N THR A 486 -20.63 -2.66 7.86
CA THR A 486 -20.51 -2.57 6.40
C THR A 486 -19.74 -1.30 6.06
N PHE A 487 -18.67 -1.43 5.28
CA PHE A 487 -17.79 -0.32 4.94
C PHE A 487 -17.32 -0.42 3.49
N ASP A 488 -17.09 0.73 2.87
CA ASP A 488 -16.32 0.83 1.64
C ASP A 488 -14.84 0.96 2.02
N TYR A 489 -14.00 0.07 1.51
CA TYR A 489 -12.57 0.27 1.48
C TYR A 489 -12.25 0.93 0.15
N ILE A 490 -11.69 2.13 0.19
CA ILE A 490 -11.48 2.94 -1.01
C ILE A 490 -10.02 3.30 -1.13
N TYR A 491 -9.57 3.56 -2.35
CA TYR A 491 -8.27 4.13 -2.58
C TYR A 491 -8.28 5.58 -2.08
N GLY A 492 -7.43 5.90 -1.11
CA GLY A 492 -6.98 7.28 -0.88
C GLY A 492 -5.65 7.47 -1.60
N GLU A 493 -5.24 8.73 -1.82
CA GLU A 493 -3.81 8.94 -2.00
C GLU A 493 -3.08 8.24 -0.84
N PRO A 494 -2.02 7.47 -1.12
CA PRO A 494 -1.09 7.05 -0.09
C PRO A 494 -0.93 8.20 0.90
N ALA A 495 -1.11 7.92 2.19
CA ALA A 495 -0.37 8.72 3.13
C ALA A 495 1.04 8.65 2.56
N VAL A 496 1.54 9.78 2.06
CA VAL A 496 2.94 9.87 1.73
C VAL A 496 3.53 9.58 3.09
N ALA A 497 4.01 8.36 3.29
CA ALA A 497 5.10 8.15 4.21
C ALA A 497 6.14 9.07 3.61
N GLU A 498 6.12 10.34 4.05
CA GLU A 498 7.14 11.27 3.68
C GLU A 498 8.38 10.60 4.25
N GLY A 499 9.09 9.92 3.35
CA GLY A 499 10.53 9.91 3.44
C GLY A 499 10.92 11.35 3.76
N PRO A 500 11.87 11.53 4.68
CA PRO A 500 12.14 12.81 5.33
C PRO A 500 12.06 13.93 4.30
N VAL A 501 11.26 14.97 4.60
CA VAL A 501 11.05 16.16 3.73
C VAL A 501 12.35 16.45 3.00
N PRO A 502 12.40 16.32 1.65
CA PRO A 502 13.64 16.49 0.92
C PRO A 502 14.30 17.79 1.32
N MET A 503 15.55 17.71 1.79
CA MET A 503 16.30 18.89 2.18
C MET A 503 16.35 19.84 0.97
N THR A 504 16.07 21.11 1.19
CA THR A 504 16.23 22.13 0.17
C THR A 504 17.70 22.23 -0.27
N GLU A 505 17.96 22.75 -1.47
CA GLU A 505 19.33 22.94 -1.95
C GLU A 505 20.19 23.76 -0.97
N ASP A 506 19.59 24.74 -0.29
CA ASP A 506 20.24 25.56 0.73
C ASP A 506 20.57 24.75 2.00
N GLU A 507 19.66 23.87 2.45
CA GLU A 507 19.89 22.98 3.59
C GLU A 507 20.95 21.93 3.29
N ILE A 508 20.94 21.35 2.07
CA ILE A 508 21.99 20.44 1.61
C ILE A 508 23.35 21.16 1.59
N ALA A 509 23.40 22.37 1.04
CA ALA A 509 24.63 23.15 0.99
C ALA A 509 25.14 23.50 2.40
N ALA A 510 24.24 23.89 3.30
CA ALA A 510 24.57 24.16 4.70
C ALA A 510 25.08 22.90 5.40
N ALA A 511 24.40 21.77 5.23
CA ALA A 511 24.78 20.52 5.88
C ALA A 511 26.15 20.00 5.42
N LYS A 512 26.52 20.22 4.15
CA LYS A 512 27.84 19.85 3.62
C LYS A 512 28.95 20.80 4.08
N ALA A 513 28.64 22.06 4.35
CA ALA A 513 29.61 23.09 4.70
C ALA A 513 29.80 23.29 6.22
N ALA A 514 28.97 22.65 7.05
CA ALA A 514 29.01 22.79 8.50
C ALA A 514 30.15 21.99 9.15
N ASP A 515 30.65 22.53 10.25
CA ASP A 515 31.52 21.81 11.18
C ASP A 515 30.64 21.12 12.23
N TYR A 516 30.80 19.80 12.37
CA TYR A 516 30.07 18.99 13.32
C TYR A 516 30.96 18.52 14.48
N ASN A 517 30.34 17.93 15.48
CA ASN A 517 30.97 17.36 16.65
C ASN A 517 30.37 15.98 16.96
N ALA A 518 31.19 15.12 17.53
CA ALA A 518 30.81 13.81 18.01
C ALA A 518 31.30 13.60 19.43
N TYR A 519 30.40 13.10 20.28
CA TYR A 519 30.60 12.97 21.72
C TYR A 519 30.35 11.54 22.17
N PHE A 520 31.21 11.03 23.04
CA PHE A 520 31.02 9.71 23.65
C PHE A 520 29.85 9.75 24.65
N GLY A 521 28.87 8.86 24.50
CA GLY A 521 27.70 8.75 25.37
C GLY A 521 27.47 7.32 25.88
N PHE A 522 26.96 7.20 27.10
CA PHE A 522 26.66 5.90 27.70
C PHE A 522 25.69 6.02 28.88
N GLN A 523 25.07 4.89 29.23
CA GLN A 523 24.32 4.69 30.47
C GLN A 523 24.52 3.26 30.97
N THR A 524 24.67 3.09 32.27
CA THR A 524 24.90 1.79 32.93
C THR A 524 23.70 1.35 33.78
N GLU A 525 23.77 0.13 34.32
CA GLU A 525 22.77 -0.53 35.15
C GLU A 525 22.09 0.39 36.20
N ASN A 526 22.87 1.15 36.98
CA ASN A 526 22.43 2.07 38.03
C ASN A 526 22.53 3.54 37.61
N TYR A 527 22.44 3.83 36.32
CA TYR A 527 22.42 5.18 35.77
C TYR A 527 23.68 6.00 36.11
N ILE A 528 24.88 5.40 35.96
CA ILE A 528 26.09 6.18 35.69
C ILE A 528 26.12 6.48 34.20
N PHE A 529 26.27 7.74 33.81
CA PHE A 529 26.06 8.20 32.45
C PHE A 529 26.95 9.37 32.01
N ARG A 530 26.98 9.55 30.68
CA ARG A 530 27.12 10.82 29.98
C ARG A 530 26.05 10.85 28.90
N ASN A 531 25.12 11.80 29.02
CA ASN A 531 23.92 11.84 28.18
C ASN A 531 24.23 12.43 26.79
N ALA A 532 23.23 12.51 25.91
CA ALA A 532 23.35 13.19 24.62
C ALA A 532 23.75 14.67 24.80
N TRP A 533 24.46 15.24 23.82
CA TRP A 533 25.02 16.59 23.93
C TRP A 533 23.96 17.68 24.05
N ASP A 534 22.81 17.45 23.43
CA ASP A 534 21.64 18.33 23.32
C ASP A 534 20.56 18.07 24.38
N ASP A 535 20.80 17.13 25.31
CA ASP A 535 19.82 16.83 26.36
C ASP A 535 19.57 18.07 27.25
N ALA A 536 18.29 18.44 27.40
CA ALA A 536 17.88 19.66 28.09
C ALA A 536 18.12 19.64 29.61
N SER A 537 18.41 18.48 30.22
CA SER A 537 18.63 18.34 31.66
C SER A 537 20.07 18.00 32.02
N TYR A 538 20.78 17.31 31.12
CA TYR A 538 22.10 16.72 31.40
C TYR A 538 23.12 16.91 30.28
N GLY A 539 22.74 17.62 29.20
CA GLY A 539 23.59 17.88 28.05
C GLY A 539 24.72 18.88 28.31
N LYS A 540 25.47 19.17 27.25
CA LYS A 540 26.71 19.96 27.28
C LYS A 540 26.49 21.38 27.81
N ASP A 541 25.36 21.99 27.48
CA ASP A 541 25.08 23.40 27.76
C ASP A 541 24.47 23.63 29.16
N ILE A 542 24.20 22.55 29.92
CA ILE A 542 23.63 22.65 31.26
C ILE A 542 24.69 23.00 32.30
N GLU A 543 24.45 24.09 33.05
CA GLU A 543 25.28 24.58 34.16
C GLU A 543 26.79 24.63 33.87
N GLY A 544 27.17 24.96 32.62
CA GLY A 544 28.58 25.03 32.20
C GLY A 544 29.24 23.66 31.99
N GLY A 545 28.46 22.63 31.67
CA GLY A 545 28.94 21.27 31.40
C GLY A 545 29.07 20.39 32.65
N LEU A 546 28.39 20.75 33.74
CA LEU A 546 28.53 20.11 35.05
C LEU A 546 28.34 18.59 35.01
N TYR A 547 27.34 18.11 34.27
CA TYR A 547 27.04 16.68 34.15
C TYR A 547 27.71 16.03 32.94
N PHE A 548 27.87 16.79 31.86
CA PHE A 548 28.36 16.30 30.58
C PHE A 548 29.89 16.15 30.52
N GLY A 549 30.64 16.93 31.31
CA GLY A 549 32.11 16.92 31.33
C GLY A 549 32.73 15.79 32.15
N GLN A 550 31.92 14.92 32.75
CA GLN A 550 32.34 13.88 33.69
C GLN A 550 31.49 12.61 33.52
N MET A 551 31.88 11.50 34.16
CA MET A 551 30.97 10.37 34.36
C MET A 551 30.08 10.70 35.56
N THR A 552 28.79 10.91 35.34
CA THR A 552 27.85 11.32 36.39
C THR A 552 27.02 10.12 36.87
N GLY A 553 26.93 9.90 38.17
CA GLY A 553 25.96 9.00 38.79
C GLY A 553 25.34 9.64 40.03
N TRP A 554 24.64 8.85 40.84
CA TRP A 554 23.89 9.34 42.00
C TRP A 554 24.27 8.59 43.28
N ASP A 555 24.34 9.30 44.41
CA ASP A 555 24.40 8.67 45.73
C ASP A 555 23.01 8.35 46.28
N ALA A 556 22.95 7.71 47.47
CA ALA A 556 21.69 7.31 48.10
C ALA A 556 20.78 8.49 48.50
N ASP A 557 21.33 9.71 48.56
CA ASP A 557 20.61 10.94 48.89
C ASP A 557 20.25 11.76 47.62
N ASN A 558 20.43 11.18 46.42
CA ASN A 558 20.23 11.80 45.11
C ASN A 558 21.16 13.01 44.84
N ASN A 559 22.34 13.06 45.43
CA ASN A 559 23.37 14.02 45.02
C ASN A 559 24.16 13.45 43.84
N ALA A 560 24.51 14.33 42.89
CA ALA A 560 25.34 13.95 41.76
C ALA A 560 26.76 13.59 42.22
N VAL A 561 27.24 12.44 41.78
CA VAL A 561 28.58 11.91 42.05
C VAL A 561 29.38 11.88 40.75
N ASN A 562 30.59 12.44 40.79
CA ASN A 562 31.54 12.36 39.69
C ASN A 562 32.38 11.08 39.82
N TYR A 563 32.17 10.12 38.93
CA TYR A 563 32.89 8.85 38.83
C TYR A 563 34.26 8.97 38.13
N GLY A 564 34.64 10.20 37.76
CA GLY A 564 35.85 10.53 37.04
C GLY A 564 35.67 10.37 35.54
N GLY A 565 36.74 9.92 34.87
CA GLY A 565 36.76 9.70 33.44
C GLY A 565 37.37 10.86 32.66
N THR A 566 37.96 10.54 31.51
CA THR A 566 38.47 11.55 30.56
C THR A 566 37.99 11.20 29.17
N TYR A 567 37.32 12.17 28.54
CA TYR A 567 36.76 12.02 27.21
C TYR A 567 37.71 12.56 26.15
N THR A 568 37.69 11.93 24.98
CA THR A 568 38.16 12.51 23.73
C THR A 568 36.95 12.58 22.82
N ASP A 569 36.48 13.79 22.58
CA ASP A 569 35.42 14.09 21.61
C ASP A 569 36.06 14.45 20.26
N ALA A 570 35.31 14.35 19.17
CA ALA A 570 35.82 14.62 17.82
C ALA A 570 35.12 15.84 17.21
N ALA A 571 35.90 16.72 16.59
CA ALA A 571 35.39 17.74 15.67
C ALA A 571 35.44 17.18 14.25
N VAL A 572 34.29 17.11 13.60
CA VAL A 572 34.07 16.57 12.25
C VAL A 572 33.94 17.74 11.29
N THR A 573 35.08 18.19 10.77
CA THR A 573 35.17 19.38 9.91
C THR A 573 35.42 19.06 8.44
N ALA A 574 35.52 17.78 8.09
CA ALA A 574 35.81 17.31 6.74
C ALA A 574 35.44 15.83 6.59
N ASN A 575 35.54 15.32 5.36
CA ASN A 575 35.46 13.87 5.13
C ASN A 575 36.64 13.16 5.80
N GLY A 576 36.39 12.09 6.57
CA GLY A 576 37.45 11.37 7.25
C GLY A 576 36.98 10.37 8.29
N THR A 577 37.95 9.66 8.87
CA THR A 577 37.72 8.74 9.98
C THR A 577 38.03 9.44 11.30
N TYR A 578 37.06 9.39 12.21
CA TYR A 578 37.08 10.03 13.52
C TYR A 578 36.98 8.98 14.62
N SER A 579 37.37 9.36 15.82
CA SER A 579 37.22 8.51 17.00
C SER A 579 36.83 9.33 18.21
N VAL A 580 35.90 8.81 19.00
CA VAL A 580 35.61 9.26 20.35
C VAL A 580 36.05 8.22 21.35
N SER A 581 36.44 8.64 22.55
CA SER A 581 36.82 7.69 23.60
C SER A 581 36.53 8.16 25.00
N LEU A 582 36.38 7.20 25.91
CA LEU A 582 36.33 7.41 27.36
C LEU A 582 37.41 6.55 28.02
N THR A 583 38.35 7.18 28.71
CA THR A 583 39.25 6.51 29.65
C THR A 583 38.64 6.58 31.05
N CYS A 584 38.38 5.43 31.66
CA CYS A 584 37.67 5.32 32.92
C CYS A 584 38.48 5.92 34.08
N GLY A 585 37.82 6.66 34.97
CA GLY A 585 38.43 7.19 36.19
C GLY A 585 38.70 6.11 37.24
N ASP A 586 39.23 6.51 38.40
CA ASP A 586 39.56 5.59 39.50
C ASP A 586 38.35 4.79 40.01
N MET A 587 37.13 5.35 39.89
CA MET A 587 35.89 4.69 40.29
C MET A 587 35.27 3.84 39.18
N ALA A 588 35.80 3.90 37.95
CA ALA A 588 35.25 3.27 36.76
C ALA A 588 33.72 3.44 36.67
N TYR A 589 32.99 2.34 36.51
CA TYR A 589 31.52 2.32 36.50
C TYR A 589 30.91 1.86 37.84
N GLY A 590 31.64 2.03 38.96
CA GLY A 590 31.16 1.61 40.26
C GLY A 590 30.91 0.09 40.35
N PRO A 591 29.79 -0.35 40.94
CA PRO A 591 29.42 -1.77 41.02
C PRO A 591 28.73 -2.30 39.75
N ASP A 592 28.47 -1.46 38.75
CA ASP A 592 27.61 -1.79 37.61
C ASP A 592 28.25 -2.82 36.70
N THR A 593 27.42 -3.74 36.20
CA THR A 593 27.91 -4.92 35.49
C THR A 593 27.66 -4.91 33.98
N PHE A 594 26.85 -3.97 33.49
CA PHE A 594 26.55 -3.83 32.05
C PHE A 594 26.16 -2.40 31.66
N PHE A 595 26.25 -2.12 30.35
CA PHE A 595 25.69 -0.92 29.72
C PHE A 595 24.24 -1.15 29.33
N ARG A 596 23.36 -0.22 29.71
CA ARG A 596 22.02 -0.06 29.13
C ARG A 596 22.11 0.64 27.78
N MET A 597 23.04 1.60 27.68
CA MET A 597 23.30 2.37 26.47
C MET A 597 24.80 2.59 26.28
N LEU A 598 25.27 2.50 25.04
CA LEU A 598 26.60 2.90 24.59
C LEU A 598 26.48 3.46 23.17
N TYR A 599 26.88 4.71 22.97
CA TYR A 599 26.63 5.40 21.71
C TYR A 599 27.60 6.56 21.45
N VAL A 600 27.55 7.10 20.23
CA VAL A 600 28.12 8.39 19.87
C VAL A 600 26.98 9.36 19.58
N SER A 601 26.94 10.47 20.31
CA SER A 601 25.99 11.56 20.10
C SER A 601 26.63 12.59 19.16
N THR A 602 25.93 12.98 18.10
CA THR A 602 26.45 13.96 17.12
C THR A 602 25.49 15.13 16.96
N ASP A 603 25.97 16.25 16.45
CA ASP A 603 25.15 17.37 15.98
C ASP A 603 24.93 17.33 14.46
N ILE A 604 25.18 16.18 13.81
CA ILE A 604 24.86 15.94 12.40
C ILE A 604 23.35 15.75 12.28
N PRO A 605 22.63 16.53 11.44
CA PRO A 605 21.18 16.38 11.29
C PRO A 605 20.80 14.98 10.79
N SER A 606 19.81 14.36 11.42
CA SER A 606 19.31 13.04 11.01
C SER A 606 18.86 13.02 9.56
N ALA A 607 18.14 14.06 9.12
CA ALA A 607 17.67 14.20 7.74
C ALA A 607 18.82 14.15 6.71
N ALA A 608 19.99 14.70 7.05
CA ALA A 608 21.15 14.67 6.15
C ALA A 608 21.72 13.25 5.99
N VAL A 609 21.62 12.42 7.03
CA VAL A 609 22.04 11.01 6.98
C VAL A 609 21.01 10.15 6.25
N GLU A 610 19.73 10.32 6.56
CA GLU A 610 18.64 9.58 5.92
C GLU A 610 18.55 9.82 4.40
N GLN A 611 18.82 11.05 3.96
CA GLN A 611 18.80 11.43 2.55
C GLN A 611 20.15 11.20 1.85
N GLY A 612 21.14 10.60 2.52
CA GLY A 612 22.45 10.28 1.95
C GLY A 612 23.31 11.51 1.61
N VAL A 613 22.99 12.68 2.14
CA VAL A 613 23.79 13.92 2.00
C VAL A 613 25.09 13.77 2.78
N VAL A 614 25.01 13.22 3.99
CA VAL A 614 26.13 12.83 4.85
C VAL A 614 26.03 11.33 5.11
N THR A 615 27.14 10.63 5.15
CA THR A 615 27.17 9.19 5.43
C THR A 615 28.07 8.93 6.63
N ILE A 616 27.57 8.18 7.60
CA ILE A 616 28.34 7.65 8.72
C ILE A 616 28.51 6.14 8.50
N SER A 617 29.76 5.67 8.48
CA SER A 617 30.11 4.30 8.12
C SER A 617 31.32 3.80 8.89
N ASP A 618 31.79 2.58 8.61
CA ASP A 618 32.97 1.96 9.21
C ASP A 618 33.01 2.01 10.75
N ILE A 619 31.84 1.87 11.37
CA ILE A 619 31.70 2.00 12.81
C ILE A 619 32.38 0.81 13.48
N THR A 620 33.30 1.10 14.40
CA THR A 620 33.99 0.10 15.19
C THR A 620 34.09 0.52 16.64
N VAL A 621 34.10 -0.46 17.54
CA VAL A 621 34.29 -0.24 18.97
C VAL A 621 35.37 -1.17 19.53
N LYS A 622 36.16 -0.66 20.47
CA LYS A 622 37.17 -1.42 21.21
C LYS A 622 37.07 -1.10 22.68
N PHE A 623 36.98 -2.15 23.51
CA PHE A 623 36.95 -2.07 24.97
C PHE A 623 38.33 -2.44 25.53
N GLY A 624 39.04 -1.49 26.15
CA GLY A 624 40.35 -1.70 26.75
C GLY A 624 41.38 -2.27 25.77
N GLU A 625 42.11 -3.31 26.18
CA GLU A 625 43.04 -4.05 25.32
C GLU A 625 42.35 -5.12 24.43
N GLY A 626 41.02 -5.17 24.43
CA GLY A 626 40.22 -6.14 23.68
C GLY A 626 40.33 -6.03 22.16
N LYS A 627 39.62 -6.92 21.46
CA LYS A 627 39.54 -6.87 19.99
C LYS A 627 38.63 -5.73 19.54
N THR A 628 39.00 -5.10 18.44
CA THR A 628 38.10 -4.20 17.70
C THR A 628 36.95 -5.01 17.12
N GLN A 629 35.73 -4.52 17.31
CA GLN A 629 34.48 -5.12 16.83
C GLN A 629 33.81 -4.12 15.89
N SER A 630 33.24 -4.61 14.79
CA SER A 630 32.44 -3.79 13.88
C SER A 630 31.02 -3.66 14.40
N ALA A 631 30.41 -2.51 14.18
CA ALA A 631 28.99 -2.24 14.38
C ALA A 631 28.47 -1.48 13.15
N SER A 632 27.15 -1.39 12.98
CA SER A 632 26.60 -0.84 11.73
C SER A 632 25.26 -0.14 11.90
N TYR A 633 25.01 0.49 13.05
CA TYR A 633 23.74 1.15 13.30
C TYR A 633 23.88 2.63 13.65
N VAL A 634 23.26 3.45 12.81
CA VAL A 634 23.07 4.89 12.99
C VAL A 634 21.58 5.10 13.16
N ASN A 635 21.17 5.55 14.33
CA ASN A 635 19.80 5.91 14.65
C ASN A 635 19.58 7.38 14.22
N THR A 636 18.57 7.59 13.38
CA THR A 636 18.15 8.90 12.84
C THR A 636 16.74 9.29 13.29
N SER A 637 16.15 8.62 14.28
CA SER A 637 14.77 8.85 14.71
C SER A 637 14.56 10.13 15.53
N GLY A 638 15.63 10.84 15.90
CA GLY A 638 15.60 12.16 16.54
C GLY A 638 16.14 13.25 15.62
N ASP A 639 16.29 14.48 16.13
CA ASP A 639 16.76 15.61 15.31
C ASP A 639 18.20 15.43 14.78
N TYR A 640 19.04 14.72 15.53
CA TYR A 640 20.45 14.47 15.19
C TYR A 640 20.80 12.98 15.16
N ALA A 641 21.72 12.63 14.27
CA ALA A 641 22.19 11.26 14.08
C ALA A 641 22.95 10.76 15.32
N LYS A 642 22.62 9.56 15.77
CA LYS A 642 23.24 8.88 16.91
C LYS A 642 23.80 7.54 16.46
N ILE A 643 25.09 7.27 16.71
CA ILE A 643 25.67 5.95 16.47
C ILE A 643 25.37 5.08 17.69
N SER A 644 24.41 4.15 17.58
CA SER A 644 24.02 3.29 18.70
C SER A 644 24.74 1.93 18.63
N LEU A 645 25.51 1.61 19.67
CA LEU A 645 26.27 0.36 19.78
C LEU A 645 25.59 -0.64 20.72
N ILE A 646 25.09 -0.15 21.85
CA ILE A 646 24.26 -0.88 22.82
C ILE A 646 23.12 0.06 23.16
N ASP A 647 21.87 -0.39 23.08
CA ASP A 647 20.70 0.42 23.47
C ASP A 647 19.54 -0.52 23.80
N GLU A 648 19.23 -0.72 25.08
CA GLU A 648 18.12 -1.59 25.49
C GLU A 648 16.74 -1.03 25.12
N TYR A 649 16.67 0.26 24.78
CA TYR A 649 15.43 0.95 24.40
C TYR A 649 15.26 1.03 22.88
N ASP A 650 16.28 0.63 22.11
CA ASP A 650 16.24 0.57 20.65
C ASP A 650 16.61 -0.83 20.17
N SER A 651 15.57 -1.61 19.82
CA SER A 651 15.71 -2.99 19.34
C SER A 651 16.57 -3.16 18.07
N LYS A 652 16.90 -2.07 17.35
CA LYS A 652 17.76 -2.08 16.17
C LYS A 652 19.25 -1.96 16.51
N ALA A 653 19.59 -1.60 17.75
CA ALA A 653 20.98 -1.55 18.18
C ALA A 653 21.62 -2.96 18.18
N PRO A 654 22.92 -3.08 17.86
CA PRO A 654 23.62 -4.37 17.86
C PRO A 654 23.48 -5.10 19.20
N ALA A 655 23.03 -6.35 19.17
CA ALA A 655 22.79 -7.14 20.38
C ALA A 655 23.98 -8.07 20.76
N ASP A 656 25.03 -8.11 19.95
CA ASP A 656 26.07 -9.15 19.98
C ASP A 656 27.49 -8.64 20.31
N LEU A 657 27.64 -7.38 20.73
CA LEU A 657 28.93 -6.85 21.15
C LEU A 657 29.43 -7.57 22.42
N ALA A 658 30.58 -8.24 22.30
CA ALA A 658 31.22 -8.90 23.42
C ALA A 658 32.09 -7.91 24.21
N TYR A 659 31.76 -7.70 25.48
CA TYR A 659 32.56 -6.84 26.36
C TYR A 659 32.54 -7.34 27.80
N THR A 660 33.53 -6.86 28.55
CA THR A 660 33.51 -6.81 30.02
C THR A 660 33.56 -5.34 30.40
N MET A 661 32.86 -4.96 31.48
CA MET A 661 32.90 -3.58 31.97
C MET A 661 34.36 -3.12 32.16
N PRO A 662 34.81 -2.04 31.50
CA PRO A 662 36.19 -1.62 31.59
C PRO A 662 36.59 -1.21 33.00
N ALA A 663 37.80 -1.59 33.40
CA ALA A 663 38.35 -1.25 34.70
C ALA A 663 38.88 0.19 34.75
N ALA A 664 39.24 0.66 35.95
CA ALA A 664 39.86 1.97 36.14
C ALA A 664 41.11 2.12 35.26
N GLY A 665 41.21 3.22 34.53
CA GLY A 665 42.29 3.50 33.58
C GLY A 665 42.17 2.82 32.22
N GLU A 666 41.19 1.93 31.99
CA GLU A 666 40.93 1.35 30.67
C GLU A 666 40.11 2.31 29.79
N THR A 667 40.34 2.23 28.48
CA THR A 667 39.72 3.12 27.48
C THR A 667 38.74 2.36 26.61
N ILE A 668 37.54 2.91 26.41
CA ILE A 668 36.66 2.52 25.30
C ILE A 668 36.91 3.50 24.16
N THR A 669 37.17 2.98 22.96
CA THR A 669 37.31 3.80 21.74
C THR A 669 36.26 3.37 20.73
N ILE A 670 35.53 4.35 20.20
CA ILE A 670 34.58 4.17 19.10
C ILE A 670 35.12 4.97 17.92
N SER A 671 35.30 4.32 16.77
CA SER A 671 35.73 4.95 15.54
C SER A 671 34.67 4.83 14.46
N PHE A 672 34.56 5.83 13.60
CA PHE A 672 33.59 5.89 12.50
C PHE A 672 34.10 6.80 11.38
N THR A 673 33.66 6.56 10.15
CA THR A 673 33.97 7.39 8.98
C THR A 673 32.78 8.29 8.67
N VAL A 674 33.03 9.58 8.45
CA VAL A 674 32.06 10.54 7.92
C VAL A 674 32.46 10.93 6.50
N SER A 675 31.50 10.88 5.58
CA SER A 675 31.67 11.33 4.20
C SER A 675 30.48 12.15 3.70
N GLY A 676 30.65 12.92 2.63
CA GLY A 676 29.60 13.75 2.02
C GLY A 676 29.71 15.24 2.32
N LEU A 677 30.64 15.64 3.20
CA LEU A 677 30.97 17.03 3.51
C LEU A 677 31.77 17.68 2.37
N ALA A 678 31.72 19.01 2.29
CA ALA A 678 32.55 19.79 1.38
C ALA A 678 34.04 19.70 1.80
N ASP A 679 34.93 19.68 0.81
CA ASP A 679 36.39 19.60 1.01
C ASP A 679 37.02 20.89 1.54
#